data_AF-A0A164PAP3-F1
#
_entry.id   AF-A0A164PAP3-F1
#
_cell.length_a   1.000
_cell.length_b   1.000
_cell.length_c   1.000
_cell.angle_alpha   90.00
_cell.angle_beta   90.00
_cell.angle_gamma   90.00
#
_symmetry.space_group_name_H-M   'P 1'
#
loop_
_entity.id
_entity.type
_entity.pdbx_description
1 polymer ?
#
loop_
_entity_poly.entity_id
_entity_poly.type
_entity_poly.pdbx_seq_one_letter_code
_entity_poly.pdbx_strand_id
1 'polypeptide(L)'
;MPTVKESSAWAEDRQRRKLDFEWSLKPMTTLMRCVGIPLDFRDYRQLISDRCSWFVTGFALLLFFIDAECQFSLTATIIYDAIYPQSSNNSSRSATFKWNNSINSINYMVLILGSHAILLAVSQIDWPHLVQVLHRIEQTRFYNERHFKKFRIPSFVGLAASVTELISSVTVIWFAWVDSPFLYQLMVLGFLFLGLVLIAFYHVCILCWIAYLMMNALGQDIKACSGKDIKQCSSQLKLWKATYYLTGEFVHYINCCFGPFLFLLTTSYFVRMTNNSFYMFSILTYSHDKGHEAKVYTLIIFLIKDWISFVALTYIPSLVRKEAMNITRKLQNLKFEDNALKRQAELLRMEVSLSLPQITAAGFFDIDCKLIPTVSPTPRNHLLEYRHSAEQWLSTVNRALEHAANRQAILSWQIHTNRTSEAVKEFSNEEQSRFALNEHLCQLRKRWVMALLSQTQQKMMSRLCHGIRLNEEQTRVLVETSARLQAIYSEAVVNVAGLNYTGESEIKELMAKSQNYSVLLEAWTGWRNAVGPPSKELFSRMIEINNLGVQAAGFSDTSEIWKNELGIKNLEQVVDNLFATIQPLYIQLYAFVRGRLAAIDKTGTVHPDRPLPAHVLGNMWAQNWEPLLPRLMPNATLSGGEEATQVLRRRYSSFTQLVVVAQDFFLSLGFPPLPLNFWTRSQFVRPTDGTKPVCHGSATNFYSRDDVRLMMCGEINEDDFYTLHHEMGHLYYFLAYNHQPFLFRSGASSAFHEAIGDSIIYAAMTTQHRRRLGFLHSDNNVNQKDLEIVNLLRQALVKIPLLPYSLSLEKWRWAVMAGQIKPDQYNRAWWNMKLKYQGIVPPIPRSEKDFDPASKFHIISNTPYIRYFLSSILQVQIFQALCDASQQGPRFGKPLNQCDIYGSVEAGNRLREMLSLGSSRPWNVALKVLTHEQNPTIDARPLMDYYRPLHEWLLSENRRLNYTVDIHEDISVFNNIEDLAANF
;
A
#
# COMPACT_ATOMS: atom_id res chain seq x y z
N MET A 1 42.83 -61.42 -17.95
CA MET A 1 41.40 -61.11 -18.16
C MET A 1 40.84 -60.53 -16.89
N PRO A 2 40.68 -59.20 -16.77
CA PRO A 2 39.96 -58.59 -15.65
C PRO A 2 38.46 -58.79 -15.85
N THR A 3 37.79 -59.09 -14.74
CA THR A 3 36.42 -59.61 -14.63
C THR A 3 35.33 -58.57 -14.86
N VAL A 4 34.23 -59.06 -15.46
CA VAL A 4 32.97 -58.41 -15.89
C VAL A 4 32.28 -57.46 -14.88
N LYS A 5 32.75 -57.33 -13.63
CA LYS A 5 32.21 -56.38 -12.63
C LYS A 5 32.73 -54.94 -12.78
N GLU A 6 33.93 -54.72 -13.33
CA GLU A 6 34.43 -53.35 -13.55
C GLU A 6 33.71 -52.65 -14.70
N SER A 7 33.18 -53.39 -15.69
CA SER A 7 32.49 -52.79 -16.83
C SER A 7 31.09 -52.26 -16.50
N SER A 8 30.38 -52.83 -15.52
CA SER A 8 29.05 -52.34 -15.13
C SER A 8 29.12 -51.07 -14.28
N ALA A 9 30.09 -50.96 -13.37
CA ALA A 9 30.34 -49.74 -12.61
C ALA A 9 30.84 -48.62 -13.53
N TRP A 10 31.70 -48.93 -14.49
CA TRP A 10 32.11 -47.98 -15.53
C TRP A 10 30.98 -47.57 -16.48
N ALA A 11 30.03 -48.46 -16.77
CA ALA A 11 28.88 -48.18 -17.61
C ALA A 11 27.83 -47.32 -16.88
N GLU A 12 27.52 -47.62 -15.61
CA GLU A 12 26.66 -46.80 -14.76
C GLU A 12 27.25 -45.41 -14.52
N ASP A 13 28.56 -45.32 -14.26
CA ASP A 13 29.25 -44.05 -14.10
C ASP A 13 29.31 -43.26 -15.43
N ARG A 14 29.45 -43.94 -16.58
CA ARG A 14 29.29 -43.29 -17.90
C ARG A 14 27.87 -42.82 -18.16
N GLN A 15 26.86 -43.49 -17.59
CA GLN A 15 25.45 -43.17 -17.79
C GLN A 15 25.00 -42.05 -16.84
N ARG A 16 25.52 -42.00 -15.61
CA ARG A 16 25.39 -40.84 -14.70
C ARG A 16 26.06 -39.60 -15.26
N ARG A 17 27.28 -39.73 -15.82
CA ARG A 17 28.00 -38.65 -16.50
C ARG A 17 27.30 -38.09 -17.76
N LYS A 18 26.20 -38.68 -18.23
CA LYS A 18 25.38 -38.14 -19.34
C LYS A 18 24.14 -37.38 -18.85
N LEU A 19 23.93 -37.29 -17.54
CA LEU A 19 22.75 -36.71 -16.88
C LEU A 19 23.11 -35.55 -15.94
N ASP A 20 24.25 -34.90 -16.15
CA ASP A 20 24.70 -33.75 -15.35
C ASP A 20 25.06 -32.51 -16.21
N PHE A 21 25.05 -31.35 -15.58
CA PHE A 21 25.44 -30.07 -16.16
C PHE A 21 26.95 -29.98 -16.34
N GLU A 22 27.75 -30.68 -15.52
CA GLU A 22 29.19 -30.74 -15.68
C GLU A 22 29.54 -31.22 -17.10
N TRP A 23 28.97 -32.34 -17.54
CA TRP A 23 29.15 -32.87 -18.90
C TRP A 23 28.67 -31.92 -19.99
N SER A 24 27.57 -31.22 -19.73
CA SER A 24 26.96 -30.28 -20.68
C SER A 24 27.81 -29.02 -20.88
N LEU A 25 28.48 -28.54 -19.82
CA LEU A 25 29.28 -27.31 -19.82
C LEU A 25 30.79 -27.55 -19.97
N LYS A 26 31.26 -28.79 -19.83
CA LYS A 26 32.68 -29.19 -19.88
C LYS A 26 33.48 -28.62 -21.06
N PRO A 27 32.99 -28.63 -22.32
CA PRO A 27 33.76 -28.07 -23.44
C PRO A 27 34.15 -26.60 -23.20
N MET A 28 33.23 -25.84 -22.61
CA MET A 28 33.40 -24.40 -22.42
C MET A 28 34.20 -24.09 -21.15
N THR A 29 33.97 -24.80 -20.05
CA THR A 29 34.78 -24.63 -18.83
C THR A 29 36.24 -25.06 -19.06
N THR A 30 36.47 -26.04 -19.92
CA THR A 30 37.83 -26.43 -20.34
C THR A 30 38.50 -25.30 -21.12
N LEU A 31 37.79 -24.67 -22.06
CA LEU A 31 38.31 -23.51 -22.81
C LEU A 31 38.65 -22.33 -21.87
N MET A 32 37.78 -22.02 -20.92
CA MET A 32 38.02 -20.95 -19.93
C MET A 32 39.29 -21.23 -19.11
N ARG A 33 39.54 -22.49 -18.74
CA ARG A 33 40.78 -22.87 -18.05
C ARG A 33 42.03 -22.72 -18.90
N CYS A 34 41.96 -23.04 -20.20
CA CYS A 34 43.09 -22.87 -21.11
C CYS A 34 43.53 -21.40 -21.23
N VAL A 35 42.61 -20.46 -21.04
CA VAL A 35 42.91 -19.01 -21.02
C VAL A 35 43.14 -18.46 -19.61
N GLY A 36 43.40 -19.32 -18.62
CA GLY A 36 43.76 -18.92 -17.26
C GLY A 36 42.58 -18.62 -16.33
N ILE A 37 41.33 -18.92 -16.70
CA ILE A 37 40.15 -18.65 -15.85
C ILE A 37 39.62 -19.97 -15.25
N PRO A 38 39.90 -20.29 -13.97
CA PRO A 38 39.50 -21.53 -13.31
C PRO A 38 38.01 -21.55 -12.91
N LEU A 39 37.10 -21.60 -13.89
CA LEU A 39 35.67 -21.87 -13.64
C LEU A 39 35.42 -23.40 -13.60
N ASP A 40 35.58 -24.01 -12.42
CA ASP A 40 35.47 -25.46 -12.21
C ASP A 40 34.12 -25.89 -11.59
N PHE A 41 33.71 -27.14 -11.82
CA PHE A 41 32.58 -27.80 -11.15
C PHE A 41 32.98 -28.47 -9.82
N ARG A 42 34.29 -28.51 -9.50
CA ARG A 42 34.80 -29.05 -8.24
C ARG A 42 34.50 -28.12 -7.05
N ASP A 43 34.35 -28.73 -5.87
CA ASP A 43 33.96 -28.04 -4.63
C ASP A 43 35.07 -27.10 -4.12
N TYR A 44 34.71 -25.95 -3.52
CA TYR A 44 35.68 -24.90 -3.14
C TYR A 44 36.79 -25.41 -2.19
N ARG A 45 36.47 -26.35 -1.30
CA ARG A 45 37.47 -27.00 -0.41
C ARG A 45 38.44 -27.93 -1.15
N GLN A 46 38.05 -28.49 -2.30
CA GLN A 46 38.93 -29.30 -3.14
C GLN A 46 39.82 -28.43 -4.05
N LEU A 47 39.37 -27.21 -4.41
CA LEU A 47 40.20 -26.26 -5.16
C LEU A 47 41.40 -25.74 -4.37
N ILE A 48 41.24 -25.48 -3.06
CA ILE A 48 42.31 -24.91 -2.22
C ILE A 48 43.45 -25.91 -1.97
N SER A 49 43.19 -27.22 -1.99
CA SER A 49 44.20 -28.26 -1.74
C SER A 49 44.90 -28.80 -3.00
N ASP A 50 44.44 -28.44 -4.20
CA ASP A 50 44.98 -28.94 -5.47
C ASP A 50 46.11 -28.01 -5.99
N ARG A 51 47.34 -28.54 -6.09
CA ARG A 51 48.50 -27.81 -6.66
C ARG A 51 48.24 -27.32 -8.09
N CYS A 52 47.38 -28.01 -8.84
CA CYS A 52 47.02 -27.62 -10.20
C CYS A 52 46.22 -26.32 -10.24
N SER A 53 45.40 -26.04 -9.22
CA SER A 53 44.60 -24.81 -9.13
C SER A 53 45.49 -23.57 -8.92
N TRP A 54 46.49 -23.67 -8.04
CA TRP A 54 47.46 -22.58 -7.81
C TRP A 54 48.29 -22.25 -9.05
N PHE A 55 48.64 -23.26 -9.86
CA PHE A 55 49.33 -23.06 -11.12
C PHE A 55 48.47 -22.29 -12.13
N VAL A 56 47.19 -22.64 -12.27
CA VAL A 56 46.27 -21.94 -13.17
C VAL A 56 46.05 -20.49 -12.74
N THR A 57 45.84 -20.23 -11.44
CA THR A 57 45.69 -18.86 -10.91
C THR A 57 46.98 -18.04 -11.09
N GLY A 58 48.15 -18.64 -10.84
CA GLY A 58 49.44 -17.99 -11.07
C GLY A 58 49.69 -17.67 -12.55
N PHE A 59 49.36 -18.58 -13.45
CA PHE A 59 49.39 -18.36 -14.90
C PHE A 59 48.46 -17.22 -15.32
N ALA A 60 47.27 -17.14 -14.73
CA ALA A 60 46.31 -16.09 -15.02
C ALA A 60 46.78 -14.69 -14.57
N LEU A 61 47.38 -14.60 -13.38
CA LEU A 61 47.98 -13.35 -12.89
C LEU A 61 49.14 -12.90 -13.78
N LEU A 62 49.98 -13.84 -14.23
CA LEU A 62 51.05 -13.55 -15.18
C LEU A 62 50.49 -12.99 -16.50
N LEU A 63 49.45 -13.62 -17.06
CA LEU A 63 48.76 -13.13 -18.26
C LEU A 63 48.18 -11.73 -18.05
N PHE A 64 47.59 -11.46 -16.88
CA PHE A 64 47.05 -10.14 -16.54
C PHE A 64 48.11 -9.04 -16.52
N PHE A 65 49.29 -9.30 -15.92
CA PHE A 65 50.37 -8.29 -15.90
C PHE A 65 50.98 -8.06 -17.28
N ILE A 66 51.12 -9.10 -18.10
CA ILE A 66 51.57 -8.98 -19.48
C ILE A 66 50.56 -8.16 -20.30
N ASP A 67 49.27 -8.46 -20.14
CA ASP A 67 48.17 -7.73 -20.80
C ASP A 67 48.16 -6.26 -20.38
N ALA A 68 48.25 -5.97 -19.08
CA ALA A 68 48.33 -4.60 -18.56
C ALA A 68 49.47 -3.81 -19.21
N GLU A 69 50.69 -4.36 -19.19
CA GLU A 69 51.85 -3.69 -19.78
C GLU A 69 51.68 -3.43 -21.29
N CYS A 70 51.14 -4.40 -22.03
CA CYS A 70 50.87 -4.26 -23.46
C CYS A 70 49.81 -3.18 -23.75
N GLN A 71 48.68 -3.20 -23.03
CA GLN A 71 47.59 -2.24 -23.26
C GLN A 71 47.96 -0.82 -22.84
N PHE A 72 48.66 -0.66 -21.71
CA PHE A 72 49.17 0.65 -21.28
C PHE A 72 50.19 1.20 -22.27
N SER A 73 51.16 0.38 -22.71
CA SER A 73 52.16 0.79 -23.70
C SER A 73 51.53 1.19 -25.03
N LEU A 74 50.56 0.40 -25.53
CA LEU A 74 49.84 0.69 -26.76
C LEU A 74 49.01 1.99 -26.65
N THR A 75 48.24 2.13 -25.56
CA THR A 75 47.38 3.30 -25.34
C THR A 75 48.21 4.56 -25.13
N ALA A 76 49.30 4.49 -24.36
CA ALA A 76 50.22 5.60 -24.15
C ALA A 76 50.86 6.06 -25.48
N THR A 77 51.25 5.11 -26.34
CA THR A 77 51.82 5.45 -27.66
C THR A 77 50.79 6.15 -28.57
N ILE A 78 49.54 5.69 -28.58
CA ILE A 78 48.45 6.30 -29.38
C ILE A 78 48.10 7.69 -28.86
N ILE A 79 48.04 7.88 -27.55
CA ILE A 79 47.79 9.20 -26.93
C ILE A 79 48.98 10.14 -27.19
N TYR A 80 50.21 9.65 -27.09
CA TYR A 80 51.40 10.44 -27.38
C TYR A 80 51.41 10.96 -28.81
N ASP A 81 51.07 10.12 -29.81
CA ASP A 81 50.92 10.54 -31.21
C ASP A 81 49.76 11.53 -31.44
N ALA A 82 48.70 11.44 -30.63
CA ALA A 82 47.60 12.41 -30.67
C ALA A 82 47.99 13.79 -30.10
N ILE A 83 48.85 13.85 -29.07
CA ILE A 83 49.29 15.08 -28.40
C ILE A 83 50.47 15.74 -29.13
N TYR A 84 51.44 14.94 -29.62
CA TYR A 84 52.69 15.42 -30.22
C TYR A 84 52.84 14.94 -31.68
N PRO A 85 52.09 15.53 -32.63
CA PRO A 85 52.15 15.11 -34.03
C PRO A 85 53.52 15.38 -34.65
N GLN A 86 54.13 14.35 -35.26
CA GLN A 86 55.39 14.49 -36.00
C GLN A 86 55.24 15.46 -37.19
N SER A 87 56.23 16.32 -37.40
CA SER A 87 56.20 17.42 -38.39
C SER A 87 56.55 17.00 -39.83
N SER A 88 56.69 15.70 -40.13
CA SER A 88 57.05 15.24 -41.47
C SER A 88 55.84 14.76 -42.28
N ASN A 89 55.53 15.52 -43.33
CA ASN A 89 54.74 15.22 -44.53
C ASN A 89 53.74 14.04 -44.51
N ASN A 90 52.46 14.38 -44.75
CA ASN A 90 51.28 13.52 -45.02
C ASN A 90 50.40 13.04 -43.83
N SER A 91 50.11 13.87 -42.82
CA SER A 91 48.97 13.58 -41.91
C SER A 91 47.80 14.56 -42.11
N SER A 92 47.03 14.37 -43.18
CA SER A 92 45.75 15.07 -43.46
C SER A 92 44.59 14.67 -42.53
N ARG A 93 44.87 14.23 -41.29
CA ARG A 93 43.84 13.71 -40.36
C ARG A 93 43.42 14.79 -39.35
N SER A 94 42.11 15.00 -39.21
CA SER A 94 41.53 16.01 -38.30
C SER A 94 41.87 15.74 -36.82
N ALA A 95 41.91 16.77 -35.98
CA ALA A 95 42.07 16.62 -34.53
C ALA A 95 41.00 15.68 -33.93
N THR A 96 39.78 15.74 -34.46
CA THR A 96 38.67 14.85 -34.12
C THR A 96 39.01 13.38 -34.36
N PHE A 97 39.65 13.05 -35.49
CA PHE A 97 40.07 11.68 -35.80
C PHE A 97 41.06 11.15 -34.73
N LYS A 98 42.04 11.97 -34.34
CA LYS A 98 43.08 11.56 -33.37
C LYS A 98 42.51 11.34 -31.96
N TRP A 99 41.62 12.21 -31.52
CA TRP A 99 40.93 12.06 -30.24
C TRP A 99 39.96 10.88 -30.22
N ASN A 100 39.22 10.68 -31.31
CA ASN A 100 38.40 9.49 -31.47
C ASN A 100 39.23 8.21 -31.40
N ASN A 101 40.45 8.20 -31.97
CA ASN A 101 41.32 7.02 -31.90
C ASN A 101 41.78 6.75 -30.46
N SER A 102 42.17 7.82 -29.76
CA SER A 102 42.57 7.76 -28.36
C SER A 102 41.44 7.25 -27.46
N ILE A 103 40.21 7.73 -27.66
CA ILE A 103 39.02 7.28 -26.91
C ILE A 103 38.76 5.79 -27.15
N ASN A 104 38.85 5.32 -28.41
CA ASN A 104 38.69 3.91 -28.72
C ASN A 104 39.77 3.05 -28.05
N SER A 105 41.03 3.48 -28.08
CA SER A 105 42.14 2.76 -27.44
C SER A 105 41.96 2.66 -25.93
N ILE A 106 41.59 3.77 -25.26
CA ILE A 106 41.26 3.77 -23.83
C ILE A 106 40.09 2.82 -23.55
N ASN A 107 39.03 2.87 -24.37
CA ASN A 107 37.87 2.00 -24.21
C ASN A 107 38.20 0.52 -24.37
N TYR A 108 39.08 0.14 -25.31
CA TYR A 108 39.57 -1.23 -25.44
C TYR A 108 40.43 -1.66 -24.24
N MET A 109 41.35 -0.81 -23.80
CA MET A 109 42.17 -1.07 -22.60
C MET A 109 41.28 -1.31 -21.37
N VAL A 110 40.29 -0.43 -21.15
CA VAL A 110 39.34 -0.54 -20.04
C VAL A 110 38.49 -1.81 -20.16
N LEU A 111 38.00 -2.14 -21.35
CA LEU A 111 37.25 -3.37 -21.59
C LEU A 111 38.09 -4.61 -21.29
N ILE A 112 39.31 -4.69 -21.82
CA ILE A 112 40.17 -5.88 -21.73
C ILE A 112 40.64 -6.07 -20.28
N LEU A 113 41.30 -5.07 -19.69
CA LEU A 113 41.83 -5.16 -18.32
C LEU A 113 40.70 -5.30 -17.30
N GLY A 114 39.59 -4.56 -17.48
CA GLY A 114 38.43 -4.67 -16.62
C GLY A 114 37.78 -6.04 -16.70
N SER A 115 37.60 -6.61 -17.90
CA SER A 115 37.04 -7.95 -18.06
C SER A 115 37.94 -9.02 -17.43
N HIS A 116 39.25 -8.91 -17.63
CA HIS A 116 40.23 -9.83 -17.08
C HIS A 116 40.20 -9.79 -15.53
N ALA A 117 40.21 -8.59 -14.94
CA ALA A 117 40.09 -8.41 -13.50
C ALA A 117 38.76 -8.94 -12.94
N ILE A 118 37.63 -8.66 -13.61
CA ILE A 118 36.30 -9.16 -13.19
C ILE A 118 36.26 -10.69 -13.21
N LEU A 119 36.79 -11.32 -14.26
CA LEU A 119 36.81 -12.77 -14.40
C LEU A 119 37.74 -13.46 -13.38
N LEU A 120 38.81 -12.77 -12.93
CA LEU A 120 39.72 -13.27 -11.90
C LEU A 120 39.22 -13.05 -10.48
N ALA A 121 38.61 -11.91 -10.19
CA ALA A 121 38.29 -11.50 -8.83
C ALA A 121 36.80 -11.63 -8.48
N VAL A 122 35.89 -11.35 -9.41
CA VAL A 122 34.44 -11.32 -9.13
C VAL A 122 33.78 -12.63 -9.54
N SER A 123 33.95 -13.04 -10.80
CA SER A 123 33.28 -14.24 -11.32
C SER A 123 33.65 -15.50 -10.55
N GLN A 124 34.87 -15.59 -10.01
CA GLN A 124 35.32 -16.74 -9.21
C GLN A 124 34.67 -16.85 -7.84
N ILE A 125 34.26 -15.73 -7.23
CA ILE A 125 33.67 -15.73 -5.88
C ILE A 125 32.29 -16.39 -5.92
N ASP A 126 31.47 -16.02 -6.92
CA ASP A 126 30.08 -16.48 -7.02
C ASP A 126 29.90 -17.74 -7.87
N TRP A 127 30.91 -18.14 -8.64
CA TRP A 127 30.85 -19.35 -9.48
C TRP A 127 30.50 -20.64 -8.70
N PRO A 128 31.08 -20.92 -7.51
CA PRO A 128 30.69 -22.09 -6.73
C PRO A 128 29.20 -22.10 -6.35
N HIS A 129 28.61 -20.93 -6.08
CA HIS A 129 27.18 -20.83 -5.79
C HIS A 129 26.32 -21.12 -7.03
N LEU A 130 26.73 -20.64 -8.20
CA LEU A 130 26.10 -20.98 -9.48
C LEU A 130 26.13 -22.51 -9.72
N VAL A 131 27.27 -23.16 -9.49
CA VAL A 131 27.42 -24.62 -9.61
C VAL A 131 26.54 -25.36 -8.60
N GLN A 132 26.46 -24.90 -7.35
CA GLN A 132 25.57 -25.48 -6.34
C GLN A 132 24.09 -25.43 -6.78
N VAL A 133 23.66 -24.33 -7.41
CA VAL A 133 22.30 -24.23 -7.96
C VAL A 133 22.10 -25.27 -9.07
N LEU A 134 23.06 -25.45 -9.98
CA LEU A 134 23.00 -26.49 -11.01
C LEU A 134 22.87 -27.90 -10.42
N HIS A 135 23.62 -28.22 -9.37
CA HIS A 135 23.48 -29.50 -8.68
C HIS A 135 22.12 -29.65 -7.98
N ARG A 136 21.57 -28.60 -7.37
CA ARG A 136 20.20 -28.64 -6.83
C ARG A 136 19.16 -28.85 -7.93
N ILE A 137 19.38 -28.27 -9.11
CA ILE A 137 18.53 -28.49 -10.28
C ILE A 137 18.61 -29.97 -10.72
N GLU A 138 19.79 -30.58 -10.77
CA GLU A 138 19.97 -32.01 -11.08
C GLU A 138 19.23 -32.91 -10.08
N GLN A 139 19.27 -32.56 -8.80
CA GLN A 139 18.60 -33.30 -7.73
C GLN A 139 17.08 -33.29 -7.86
N THR A 140 16.48 -32.28 -8.51
CA THR A 140 15.03 -32.28 -8.78
C THR A 140 14.59 -33.40 -9.71
N ARG A 141 15.52 -34.00 -10.47
CA ARG A 141 15.27 -35.02 -11.52
C ARG A 141 14.22 -34.59 -12.55
N PHE A 142 13.98 -33.29 -12.70
CA PHE A 142 13.05 -32.74 -13.69
C PHE A 142 13.56 -32.94 -15.13
N TYR A 143 14.88 -32.82 -15.33
CA TYR A 143 15.51 -32.94 -16.65
C TYR A 143 15.98 -34.38 -16.92
N ASN A 144 15.79 -34.84 -18.15
CA ASN A 144 16.21 -36.17 -18.63
C ASN A 144 17.36 -36.08 -19.66
N GLU A 145 17.86 -37.23 -20.14
CA GLU A 145 18.98 -37.29 -21.10
C GLU A 145 18.77 -36.44 -22.36
N ARG A 146 17.52 -36.33 -22.86
CA ARG A 146 17.23 -35.48 -24.02
C ARG A 146 17.42 -34.00 -23.71
N HIS A 147 17.11 -33.57 -22.48
CA HIS A 147 17.33 -32.19 -22.05
C HIS A 147 18.83 -31.88 -21.91
N PHE A 148 19.61 -32.75 -21.25
CA PHE A 148 21.06 -32.57 -21.12
C PHE A 148 21.78 -32.58 -22.48
N LYS A 149 21.35 -33.41 -23.43
CA LYS A 149 21.83 -33.32 -24.83
C LYS A 149 21.56 -31.95 -25.45
N LYS A 150 20.38 -31.37 -25.22
CA LYS A 150 20.04 -30.02 -25.69
C LYS A 150 20.86 -28.93 -24.99
N PHE A 151 21.15 -29.07 -23.70
CA PHE A 151 21.99 -28.12 -22.96
C PHE A 151 23.45 -28.13 -23.43
N ARG A 152 23.94 -29.25 -23.97
CA ARG A 152 25.31 -29.38 -24.48
C ARG A 152 25.54 -28.74 -25.85
N ILE A 153 24.53 -28.68 -26.71
CA ILE A 153 24.65 -28.11 -28.07
C ILE A 153 25.18 -26.66 -28.03
N PRO A 154 24.62 -25.74 -27.21
CA PRO A 154 25.16 -24.39 -27.05
C PRO A 154 26.64 -24.34 -26.70
N SER A 155 27.13 -25.24 -25.83
CA SER A 155 28.55 -25.28 -25.43
C SER A 155 29.48 -25.59 -26.59
N PHE A 156 29.09 -26.48 -27.51
CA PHE A 156 29.88 -26.77 -28.72
C PHE A 156 29.80 -25.63 -29.75
N VAL A 157 28.62 -25.04 -29.92
CA VAL A 157 28.43 -23.91 -30.83
C VAL A 157 29.24 -22.70 -30.36
N GLY A 158 29.22 -22.39 -29.06
CA GLY A 158 30.01 -21.28 -28.51
C GLY A 158 31.51 -21.55 -28.53
N LEU A 159 31.96 -22.81 -28.36
CA LEU A 159 33.36 -23.19 -28.56
C LEU A 159 33.79 -22.95 -30.02
N ALA A 160 33.01 -23.42 -31.00
CA ALA A 160 33.30 -23.21 -32.41
C ALA A 160 33.29 -21.73 -32.78
N ALA A 161 32.33 -20.95 -32.25
CA ALA A 161 32.26 -19.51 -32.45
C ALA A 161 33.48 -18.79 -31.84
N SER A 162 33.88 -19.15 -30.62
CA SER A 162 35.06 -18.58 -29.95
C SER A 162 36.35 -18.82 -30.74
N VAL A 163 36.54 -20.05 -31.24
CA VAL A 163 37.72 -20.41 -32.06
C VAL A 163 37.70 -19.69 -33.40
N THR A 164 36.56 -19.64 -34.07
CA THR A 164 36.42 -18.94 -35.37
C THR A 164 36.71 -17.46 -35.21
N GLU A 165 36.22 -16.85 -34.13
CA GLU A 165 36.41 -15.42 -33.87
C GLU A 165 37.86 -15.08 -33.51
N LEU A 166 38.55 -15.98 -32.80
CA LEU A 166 39.98 -15.83 -32.52
C LEU A 166 40.81 -15.88 -33.81
N ILE A 167 40.52 -16.85 -34.69
CA ILE A 167 41.18 -16.97 -36.01
C ILE A 167 40.92 -15.74 -36.87
N SER A 168 39.66 -15.27 -36.92
CA SER A 168 39.27 -14.05 -37.63
C SER A 168 40.06 -12.83 -37.12
N SER A 169 40.13 -12.67 -35.80
CA SER A 169 40.83 -11.54 -35.17
C SER A 169 42.34 -11.54 -35.48
N VAL A 170 43.00 -12.71 -35.44
CA VAL A 170 44.41 -12.86 -35.82
C VAL A 170 44.63 -12.55 -37.31
N THR A 171 43.71 -12.98 -38.17
CA THR A 171 43.79 -12.76 -39.62
C THR A 171 43.66 -11.26 -39.97
N VAL A 172 42.76 -10.52 -39.31
CA VAL A 172 42.60 -9.08 -39.56
C VAL A 172 43.86 -8.29 -39.21
N ILE A 173 44.59 -8.70 -38.16
CA ILE A 173 45.85 -8.05 -37.76
C ILE A 173 46.95 -8.34 -38.78
N TRP A 174 47.01 -9.57 -39.31
CA TRP A 174 47.97 -9.95 -40.35
C TRP A 174 47.88 -9.06 -41.59
N PHE A 175 46.67 -8.59 -41.92
CA PHE A 175 46.43 -7.69 -43.05
C PHE A 175 46.48 -6.19 -42.69
N ALA A 176 46.54 -5.83 -41.41
CA ALA A 176 46.71 -4.45 -40.97
C ALA A 176 48.17 -4.02 -41.17
N TRP A 177 48.44 -3.24 -42.22
CA TRP A 177 49.77 -2.67 -42.48
C TRP A 177 50.19 -1.74 -41.34
N VAL A 178 51.19 -2.16 -40.56
CA VAL A 178 51.84 -1.35 -39.52
C VAL A 178 53.31 -1.20 -39.89
N ASP A 179 53.76 0.04 -40.14
CA ASP A 179 55.12 0.34 -40.60
C ASP A 179 56.20 0.15 -39.50
N SER A 180 55.79 -0.12 -38.26
CA SER A 180 56.68 -0.34 -37.10
C SER A 180 56.58 -1.77 -36.57
N PRO A 181 57.69 -2.54 -36.57
CA PRO A 181 57.74 -3.91 -36.04
C PRO A 181 57.33 -4.00 -34.56
N PHE A 182 57.63 -2.97 -33.78
CA PHE A 182 57.31 -2.92 -32.35
C PHE A 182 55.81 -2.70 -32.10
N LEU A 183 55.20 -1.74 -32.80
CA LEU A 183 53.75 -1.50 -32.74
C LEU A 183 52.95 -2.69 -33.27
N TYR A 184 53.46 -3.36 -34.31
CA TYR A 184 52.86 -4.58 -34.84
C TYR A 184 52.84 -5.69 -33.78
N GLN A 185 53.95 -5.94 -33.08
CA GLN A 185 54.00 -6.93 -32.00
C GLN A 185 53.08 -6.58 -30.83
N LEU A 186 53.04 -5.32 -30.41
CA LEU A 186 52.12 -4.85 -29.36
C LEU A 186 50.64 -4.98 -29.77
N MET A 187 50.30 -4.69 -31.04
CA MET A 187 48.94 -4.87 -31.55
C MET A 187 48.56 -6.35 -31.61
N VAL A 188 49.45 -7.22 -32.11
CA VAL A 188 49.20 -8.67 -32.14
C VAL A 188 48.95 -9.21 -30.73
N LEU A 189 49.79 -8.83 -29.76
CA LEU A 189 49.62 -9.23 -28.35
C LEU A 189 48.33 -8.65 -27.73
N GLY A 190 48.07 -7.37 -27.91
CA GLY A 190 46.88 -6.70 -27.35
C GLY A 190 45.55 -7.25 -27.90
N PHE A 191 45.50 -7.67 -29.16
CA PHE A 191 44.31 -8.29 -29.75
C PHE A 191 44.15 -9.77 -29.38
N LEU A 192 45.23 -10.50 -29.05
CA LEU A 192 45.11 -11.85 -28.50
C LEU A 192 44.34 -11.83 -27.17
N PHE A 193 44.53 -10.80 -26.35
CA PHE A 193 43.78 -10.62 -25.09
C PHE A 193 42.31 -10.21 -25.29
N LEU A 194 41.95 -9.59 -26.41
CA LEU A 194 40.54 -9.41 -26.80
C LEU A 194 39.84 -10.77 -26.99
N GLY A 195 40.59 -11.82 -27.35
CA GLY A 195 40.10 -13.19 -27.39
C GLY A 195 39.50 -13.66 -26.06
N LEU A 196 40.08 -13.27 -24.92
CA LEU A 196 39.56 -13.61 -23.60
C LEU A 196 38.19 -12.97 -23.33
N VAL A 197 38.02 -11.71 -23.71
CA VAL A 197 36.72 -11.00 -23.61
C VAL A 197 35.65 -11.71 -24.45
N LEU A 198 36.01 -12.14 -25.66
CA LEU A 198 35.10 -12.85 -26.57
C LEU A 198 34.71 -14.24 -26.03
N ILE A 199 35.68 -15.00 -25.52
CA ILE A 199 35.41 -16.30 -24.90
C ILE A 199 34.46 -16.13 -23.71
N ALA A 200 34.69 -15.13 -22.86
CA ALA A 200 33.80 -14.81 -21.74
C ALA A 200 32.39 -14.38 -22.21
N PHE A 201 32.29 -13.57 -23.27
CA PHE A 201 31.01 -13.20 -23.88
C PHE A 201 30.21 -14.44 -24.32
N TYR A 202 30.82 -15.35 -25.08
CA TYR A 202 30.15 -16.59 -25.49
C TYR A 202 29.77 -17.46 -24.29
N HIS A 203 30.56 -17.44 -23.21
CA HIS A 203 30.27 -18.16 -21.98
C HIS A 203 28.95 -17.70 -21.37
N VAL A 204 28.79 -16.38 -21.22
CA VAL A 204 27.56 -15.79 -20.68
C VAL A 204 26.36 -16.07 -21.58
N CYS A 205 26.52 -15.94 -22.91
CA CYS A 205 25.47 -16.27 -23.86
C CYS A 205 25.01 -17.73 -23.75
N ILE A 206 25.93 -18.68 -23.55
CA ILE A 206 25.61 -20.10 -23.35
C ILE A 206 24.81 -20.29 -22.05
N LEU A 207 25.24 -19.70 -20.94
CA LEU A 207 24.53 -19.81 -19.65
C LEU A 207 23.11 -19.23 -19.73
N CYS A 208 22.96 -18.06 -20.36
CA CYS A 208 21.65 -17.46 -20.64
C CYS A 208 20.79 -18.36 -21.54
N TRP A 209 21.38 -19.00 -22.56
CA TRP A 209 20.67 -19.94 -23.43
C TRP A 209 20.22 -21.19 -22.68
N ILE A 210 21.04 -21.71 -21.76
CA ILE A 210 20.67 -22.83 -20.88
C ILE A 210 19.50 -22.43 -19.97
N ALA A 211 19.52 -21.24 -19.37
CA ALA A 211 18.40 -20.72 -18.59
C ALA A 211 17.11 -20.62 -19.42
N TYR A 212 17.23 -20.19 -20.68
CA TYR A 212 16.11 -20.19 -21.63
C TYR A 212 15.59 -21.62 -21.89
N LEU A 213 16.48 -22.59 -22.14
CA LEU A 213 16.09 -23.99 -22.38
C LEU A 213 15.42 -24.61 -21.14
N MET A 214 15.88 -24.26 -19.93
CA MET A 214 15.26 -24.67 -18.66
C MET A 214 13.82 -24.14 -18.54
N MET A 215 13.61 -22.85 -18.79
CA MET A 215 12.28 -22.22 -18.79
C MET A 215 11.36 -22.78 -19.88
N ASN A 216 11.90 -23.01 -21.08
CA ASN A 216 11.13 -23.58 -22.18
C ASN A 216 10.68 -25.01 -21.88
N ALA A 217 11.55 -25.84 -21.29
CA ALA A 217 11.18 -27.19 -20.85
C ALA A 217 10.07 -27.16 -19.79
N LEU A 218 10.18 -26.29 -18.78
CA LEU A 218 9.12 -26.07 -17.79
C LEU A 218 7.80 -25.63 -18.46
N GLY A 219 7.88 -24.68 -19.38
CA GLY A 219 6.72 -24.22 -20.15
C GLY A 219 6.11 -25.30 -21.06
N GLN A 220 6.88 -26.26 -21.54
CA GLN A 220 6.37 -27.40 -22.32
C GLN A 220 5.65 -28.40 -21.41
N ASP A 221 6.18 -28.65 -20.21
CA ASP A 221 5.57 -29.56 -19.23
C ASP A 221 4.21 -29.02 -18.73
N ILE A 222 4.16 -27.72 -18.40
CA ILE A 222 2.91 -27.03 -18.03
C ILE A 222 1.89 -27.11 -19.18
N LYS A 223 2.32 -26.91 -20.43
CA LYS A 223 1.45 -27.01 -21.60
C LYS A 223 0.94 -28.44 -21.80
N ALA A 224 1.77 -29.47 -21.58
CA ALA A 224 1.37 -30.86 -21.71
C ALA A 224 0.31 -31.29 -20.67
N CYS A 225 0.19 -30.53 -19.58
CA CYS A 225 -0.86 -30.66 -18.57
C CYS A 225 -2.18 -29.99 -18.97
N SER A 226 -2.18 -29.08 -19.95
CA SER A 226 -3.39 -28.46 -20.49
C SER A 226 -4.18 -29.47 -21.33
N GLY A 227 -5.10 -30.21 -20.71
CA GLY A 227 -5.99 -31.19 -21.36
C GLY A 227 -5.86 -32.65 -20.87
N LYS A 228 -5.08 -32.91 -19.81
CA LYS A 228 -5.01 -34.22 -19.14
C LYS A 228 -5.78 -34.22 -17.81
N ASP A 229 -6.00 -35.39 -17.24
CA ASP A 229 -6.68 -35.57 -15.94
C ASP A 229 -6.01 -34.75 -14.82
N ILE A 230 -6.80 -33.89 -14.16
CA ILE A 230 -6.38 -32.83 -13.23
C ILE A 230 -5.62 -33.40 -12.03
N LYS A 231 -5.88 -34.66 -11.64
CA LYS A 231 -5.18 -35.35 -10.55
C LYS A 231 -3.71 -35.64 -10.84
N GLN A 232 -3.31 -35.80 -12.11
CA GLN A 232 -1.92 -36.06 -12.45
C GLN A 232 -1.08 -34.77 -12.41
N CYS A 233 -1.69 -33.64 -12.79
CA CYS A 233 -1.04 -32.33 -12.82
C CYS A 233 -0.92 -31.66 -11.44
N SER A 234 -1.78 -31.99 -10.48
CA SER A 234 -1.69 -31.46 -9.11
C SER A 234 -0.41 -31.85 -8.39
N SER A 235 0.08 -33.08 -8.62
CA SER A 235 1.34 -33.58 -8.04
C SER A 235 2.58 -32.85 -8.57
N GLN A 236 2.49 -32.27 -9.78
CA GLN A 236 3.59 -31.60 -10.47
C GLN A 236 3.75 -30.13 -10.06
N LEU A 237 2.74 -29.51 -9.44
CA LEU A 237 2.76 -28.08 -9.12
C LEU A 237 3.93 -27.68 -8.20
N LYS A 238 4.24 -28.53 -7.22
CA LYS A 238 5.41 -28.35 -6.33
C LYS A 238 6.73 -28.45 -7.10
N LEU A 239 6.81 -29.39 -8.05
CA LEU A 239 7.99 -29.57 -8.88
C LEU A 239 8.17 -28.38 -9.82
N TRP A 240 7.10 -27.88 -10.46
CA TRP A 240 7.14 -26.67 -11.28
C TRP A 240 7.59 -25.44 -10.50
N LYS A 241 7.06 -25.26 -9.29
CA LYS A 241 7.47 -24.17 -8.40
C LYS A 241 8.96 -24.26 -8.07
N ALA A 242 9.44 -25.43 -7.64
CA ALA A 242 10.84 -25.65 -7.32
C ALA A 242 11.75 -25.41 -8.54
N THR A 243 11.39 -25.96 -9.70
CA THR A 243 12.14 -25.79 -10.95
C THR A 243 12.18 -24.33 -11.40
N TYR A 244 11.06 -23.61 -11.34
CA TYR A 244 11.01 -22.18 -11.69
C TYR A 244 11.89 -21.35 -10.76
N TYR A 245 11.77 -21.58 -9.44
CA TYR A 245 12.56 -20.88 -8.43
C TYR A 245 14.06 -21.12 -8.63
N LEU A 246 14.48 -22.38 -8.76
CA LEU A 246 15.89 -22.73 -8.98
C LEU A 246 16.43 -22.17 -10.31
N THR A 247 15.61 -22.12 -11.35
CA THR A 247 16.01 -21.49 -12.63
C THR A 247 16.13 -19.97 -12.48
N GLY A 248 15.27 -19.33 -11.67
CA GLY A 248 15.40 -17.91 -11.32
C GLY A 248 16.65 -17.63 -10.49
N GLU A 249 16.98 -18.51 -9.55
CA GLU A 249 18.20 -18.45 -8.75
C GLU A 249 19.46 -18.64 -9.62
N PHE A 250 19.40 -19.53 -10.62
CA PHE A 250 20.46 -19.69 -11.61
C PHE A 250 20.70 -18.40 -12.39
N VAL A 251 19.63 -17.72 -12.84
CA VAL A 251 19.72 -16.40 -13.49
C VAL A 251 20.30 -15.35 -12.55
N HIS A 252 19.95 -15.38 -11.26
CA HIS A 252 20.53 -14.48 -10.27
C HIS A 252 22.05 -14.66 -10.15
N TYR A 253 22.56 -15.90 -10.03
CA TYR A 253 24.00 -16.12 -9.94
C TYR A 253 24.74 -15.88 -11.25
N ILE A 254 24.10 -15.99 -12.43
CA ILE A 254 24.66 -15.48 -13.69
C ILE A 254 24.93 -13.98 -13.56
N ASN A 255 23.99 -13.22 -12.99
CA ASN A 255 24.18 -11.78 -12.77
C ASN A 255 25.25 -11.47 -11.73
N CYS A 256 25.38 -12.26 -10.67
CA CYS A 256 26.46 -12.06 -9.68
C CYS A 256 27.83 -12.33 -10.32
N CYS A 257 27.97 -13.43 -11.06
CA CYS A 257 29.22 -13.81 -11.71
C CYS A 257 29.63 -12.83 -12.83
N PHE A 258 28.68 -12.41 -13.66
CA PHE A 258 28.97 -11.73 -14.93
C PHE A 258 28.32 -10.36 -15.08
N GLY A 259 27.56 -9.88 -14.12
CA GLY A 259 26.88 -8.58 -14.17
C GLY A 259 27.85 -7.41 -14.40
N PRO A 260 28.97 -7.30 -13.66
CA PRO A 260 29.97 -6.26 -13.91
C PRO A 260 30.62 -6.38 -15.30
N PHE A 261 30.85 -7.61 -15.77
CA PHE A 261 31.37 -7.88 -17.11
C PHE A 261 30.38 -7.43 -18.19
N LEU A 262 29.09 -7.76 -18.02
CA LEU A 262 28.01 -7.33 -18.91
C LEU A 262 27.86 -5.80 -18.95
N PHE A 263 28.04 -5.12 -17.81
CA PHE A 263 28.06 -3.66 -17.74
C PHE A 263 29.21 -3.08 -18.57
N LEU A 264 30.42 -3.57 -18.35
CA LEU A 264 31.63 -3.13 -19.06
C LEU A 264 31.53 -3.41 -20.57
N LEU A 265 31.04 -4.59 -20.94
CA LEU A 265 30.88 -5.01 -22.32
C LEU A 265 29.82 -4.17 -23.05
N THR A 266 28.67 -3.95 -22.41
CA THR A 266 27.55 -3.18 -23.00
C THR A 266 27.93 -1.72 -23.19
N THR A 267 28.58 -1.10 -22.19
CA THR A 267 29.07 0.29 -22.28
C THR A 267 30.16 0.42 -23.34
N SER A 268 31.07 -0.54 -23.44
CA SER A 268 32.12 -0.55 -24.47
C SER A 268 31.55 -0.68 -25.89
N TYR A 269 30.53 -1.53 -26.12
CA TYR A 269 29.85 -1.59 -27.42
C TYR A 269 29.23 -0.25 -27.81
N PHE A 270 28.62 0.46 -26.86
CA PHE A 270 28.03 1.78 -27.11
C PHE A 270 29.08 2.81 -27.56
N VAL A 271 30.23 2.87 -26.88
CA VAL A 271 31.35 3.75 -27.26
C VAL A 271 31.88 3.39 -28.65
N ARG A 272 32.09 2.09 -28.92
CA ARG A 272 32.62 1.60 -30.20
C ARG A 272 31.68 1.87 -31.36
N MET A 273 30.39 1.60 -31.22
CA MET A 273 29.38 1.89 -32.25
C MET A 273 29.28 3.38 -32.55
N THR A 274 29.27 4.23 -31.51
CA THR A 274 29.24 5.69 -31.67
C THR A 274 30.47 6.16 -32.44
N ASN A 275 31.65 5.74 -32.02
CA ASN A 275 32.90 6.21 -32.60
C ASN A 275 33.13 5.68 -34.02
N ASN A 276 32.84 4.40 -34.27
CA ASN A 276 32.93 3.80 -35.61
C ASN A 276 31.96 4.47 -36.60
N SER A 277 30.80 4.94 -36.14
CA SER A 277 29.86 5.71 -36.97
C SER A 277 30.47 7.06 -37.39
N PHE A 278 31.19 7.75 -36.50
CA PHE A 278 31.93 8.97 -36.83
C PHE A 278 33.10 8.70 -37.79
N TYR A 279 33.82 7.58 -37.63
CA TYR A 279 34.86 7.17 -38.58
C TYR A 279 34.31 6.95 -39.98
N MET A 280 33.18 6.25 -40.10
CA MET A 280 32.49 6.05 -41.38
C MET A 280 32.12 7.38 -42.02
N PHE A 281 31.54 8.31 -41.25
CA PHE A 281 31.18 9.64 -41.75
C PHE A 281 32.40 10.47 -42.19
N SER A 282 33.49 10.43 -41.42
CA SER A 282 34.73 11.14 -41.73
C SER A 282 35.42 10.60 -42.99
N ILE A 283 35.35 9.30 -43.26
CA ILE A 283 35.98 8.70 -44.43
C ILE A 283 35.15 8.93 -45.69
N LEU A 284 33.81 8.92 -45.57
CA LEU A 284 32.90 9.24 -46.68
C LEU A 284 32.98 10.71 -47.12
N THR A 285 33.45 11.60 -46.25
CA THR A 285 33.53 13.05 -46.50
C THR A 285 34.90 13.53 -47.00
N TYR A 286 35.98 12.75 -46.82
CA TYR A 286 37.34 13.09 -47.24
C TYR A 286 38.02 11.88 -47.89
N SER A 287 38.05 11.76 -49.24
CA SER A 287 38.99 10.82 -49.88
C SER A 287 39.09 10.97 -51.41
N HIS A 288 40.32 11.14 -51.90
CA HIS A 288 40.71 11.01 -53.32
C HIS A 288 41.86 9.98 -53.53
N ASP A 289 42.16 9.08 -52.58
CA ASP A 289 43.42 8.30 -52.59
C ASP A 289 43.26 6.76 -52.67
N LYS A 290 44.12 6.10 -53.45
CA LYS A 290 44.08 4.66 -53.75
C LYS A 290 44.60 3.82 -52.58
N GLY A 291 43.68 3.22 -51.82
CA GLY A 291 43.94 2.46 -50.59
C GLY A 291 42.79 2.57 -49.56
N HIS A 292 41.79 3.41 -49.84
CA HIS A 292 40.63 3.68 -48.99
C HIS A 292 39.61 2.54 -48.92
N GLU A 293 39.39 1.81 -50.01
CA GLU A 293 38.36 0.77 -50.07
C GLU A 293 38.58 -0.32 -49.01
N ALA A 294 39.80 -0.85 -48.91
CA ALA A 294 40.13 -1.88 -47.93
C ALA A 294 39.87 -1.44 -46.48
N LYS A 295 40.18 -0.18 -46.12
CA LYS A 295 39.97 0.37 -44.77
C LYS A 295 38.50 0.59 -44.44
N VAL A 296 37.71 1.05 -45.41
CA VAL A 296 36.25 1.17 -45.27
C VAL A 296 35.62 -0.21 -45.08
N TYR A 297 36.01 -1.21 -45.87
CA TYR A 297 35.52 -2.58 -45.69
C TYR A 297 35.87 -3.14 -44.32
N THR A 298 37.09 -2.95 -43.82
CA THR A 298 37.47 -3.37 -42.46
C THR A 298 36.62 -2.70 -41.38
N LEU A 299 36.35 -1.39 -41.49
CA LEU A 299 35.51 -0.67 -40.52
C LEU A 299 34.05 -1.10 -40.56
N ILE A 300 33.49 -1.33 -41.76
CA ILE A 300 32.15 -1.88 -41.93
C ILE A 300 32.06 -3.27 -41.31
N ILE A 301 33.06 -4.14 -41.53
CA ILE A 301 33.12 -5.48 -40.94
C ILE A 301 33.13 -5.39 -39.41
N PHE A 302 33.93 -4.51 -38.82
CA PHE A 302 33.94 -4.31 -37.36
C PHE A 302 32.62 -3.77 -36.82
N LEU A 303 31.99 -2.82 -37.52
CA LEU A 303 30.68 -2.28 -37.13
C LEU A 303 29.59 -3.36 -37.20
N ILE A 304 29.57 -4.16 -38.27
CA ILE A 304 28.63 -5.28 -38.42
C ILE A 304 28.85 -6.32 -37.33
N LYS A 305 30.12 -6.66 -37.05
CA LYS A 305 30.48 -7.59 -35.96
C LYS A 305 29.98 -7.08 -34.62
N ASP A 306 30.20 -5.82 -34.30
CA ASP A 306 29.73 -5.21 -33.05
C ASP A 306 28.21 -5.20 -32.94
N TRP A 307 27.52 -4.93 -34.04
CA TRP A 307 26.05 -5.04 -34.10
C TRP A 307 25.57 -6.47 -33.90
N ILE A 308 26.17 -7.45 -34.57
CA ILE A 308 25.80 -8.87 -34.40
C ILE A 308 26.03 -9.31 -32.96
N SER A 309 27.18 -8.98 -32.37
CA SER A 309 27.48 -9.32 -30.97
C SER A 309 26.55 -8.62 -29.98
N PHE A 310 26.23 -7.34 -30.20
CA PHE A 310 25.30 -6.58 -29.35
C PHE A 310 23.86 -7.11 -29.44
N VAL A 311 23.41 -7.47 -30.65
CA VAL A 311 22.11 -8.12 -30.86
C VAL A 311 22.10 -9.48 -30.19
N ALA A 312 23.16 -10.28 -30.31
CA ALA A 312 23.25 -11.57 -29.61
C ALA A 312 23.24 -11.40 -28.07
N LEU A 313 23.95 -10.39 -27.55
CA LEU A 313 24.01 -10.04 -26.14
C LEU A 313 22.64 -9.72 -25.55
N THR A 314 21.78 -9.04 -26.33
CA THR A 314 20.45 -8.59 -25.89
C THR A 314 19.32 -9.58 -26.22
N TYR A 315 19.43 -10.30 -27.33
CA TYR A 315 18.42 -11.24 -27.81
C TYR A 315 18.31 -12.48 -26.91
N ILE A 316 19.44 -13.08 -26.54
CA ILE A 316 19.42 -14.33 -25.76
C ILE A 316 18.79 -14.12 -24.37
N PRO A 317 19.17 -13.11 -23.57
CA PRO A 317 18.46 -12.75 -22.35
C PRO A 317 16.98 -12.45 -22.53
N SER A 318 16.60 -11.79 -23.63
CA SER A 318 15.20 -11.48 -23.93
C SER A 318 14.34 -12.74 -24.08
N LEU A 319 14.92 -13.85 -24.56
CA LEU A 319 14.23 -15.13 -24.66
C LEU A 319 13.89 -15.72 -23.28
N VAL A 320 14.77 -15.57 -22.29
CA VAL A 320 14.52 -16.02 -20.90
C VAL A 320 13.30 -15.31 -20.33
N ARG A 321 13.28 -13.97 -20.43
CA ARG A 321 12.17 -13.12 -19.97
C ARG A 321 10.86 -13.45 -20.71
N LYS A 322 10.93 -13.59 -22.04
CA LYS A 322 9.77 -13.91 -22.88
C LYS A 322 9.14 -15.26 -22.50
N GLU A 323 9.97 -16.27 -22.25
CA GLU A 323 9.45 -17.59 -21.88
C GLU A 323 8.89 -17.63 -20.45
N ALA A 324 9.48 -16.90 -19.50
CA ALA A 324 8.90 -16.72 -18.16
C ALA A 324 7.49 -16.07 -18.22
N MET A 325 7.28 -15.08 -19.09
CA MET A 325 5.94 -14.52 -19.34
C MET A 325 4.99 -15.52 -20.02
N ASN A 326 5.49 -16.35 -20.94
CA ASN A 326 4.69 -17.41 -21.55
C ASN A 326 4.24 -18.44 -20.52
N ILE A 327 5.09 -18.79 -19.54
CA ILE A 327 4.72 -19.68 -18.43
C ILE A 327 3.51 -19.12 -17.66
N THR A 328 3.48 -17.82 -17.37
CA THR A 328 2.34 -17.17 -16.71
C THR A 328 1.03 -17.38 -17.50
N ARG A 329 1.08 -17.18 -18.83
CA ARG A 329 -0.07 -17.41 -19.73
C ARG A 329 -0.47 -18.88 -19.80
N LYS A 330 0.49 -19.81 -19.78
CA LYS A 330 0.23 -21.25 -19.79
C LYS A 330 -0.42 -21.71 -18.47
N LEU A 331 0.02 -21.18 -17.33
CA LEU A 331 -0.58 -21.43 -16.01
C LEU A 331 -2.02 -20.91 -15.94
N GLN A 332 -2.33 -19.77 -16.57
CA GLN A 332 -3.68 -19.23 -16.63
C GLN A 332 -4.68 -20.15 -17.34
N ASN A 333 -4.22 -20.96 -18.29
CA ASN A 333 -5.09 -21.86 -19.05
C ASN A 333 -5.38 -23.18 -18.32
N LEU A 334 -4.77 -23.41 -17.15
CA LEU A 334 -5.05 -24.59 -16.34
C LEU A 334 -6.39 -24.43 -15.59
N LYS A 335 -7.23 -25.46 -15.65
CA LYS A 335 -8.49 -25.53 -14.90
C LYS A 335 -8.31 -26.53 -13.76
N PHE A 336 -8.56 -26.11 -12.52
CA PHE A 336 -8.52 -26.96 -11.32
C PHE A 336 -9.92 -27.05 -10.72
N GLU A 337 -10.37 -28.26 -10.41
CA GLU A 337 -11.66 -28.51 -9.72
C GLU A 337 -11.55 -28.30 -8.20
N ASP A 338 -10.38 -28.52 -7.61
CA ASP A 338 -10.10 -28.29 -6.18
C ASP A 338 -9.67 -26.84 -5.91
N ASN A 339 -10.38 -26.16 -5.00
CA ASN A 339 -10.14 -24.78 -4.59
C ASN A 339 -8.75 -24.57 -3.94
N ALA A 340 -8.22 -25.55 -3.20
CA ALA A 340 -6.90 -25.43 -2.57
C ALA A 340 -5.78 -25.45 -3.63
N LEU A 341 -5.89 -26.34 -4.62
CA LEU A 341 -4.96 -26.43 -5.74
C LEU A 341 -5.08 -25.21 -6.68
N LYS A 342 -6.30 -24.73 -6.91
CA LYS A 342 -6.56 -23.48 -7.63
C LYS A 342 -5.83 -22.31 -6.97
N ARG A 343 -5.90 -22.20 -5.63
CA ARG A 343 -5.19 -21.16 -4.87
C ARG A 343 -3.68 -21.29 -4.99
N GLN A 344 -3.12 -22.50 -4.91
CA GLN A 344 -1.68 -22.72 -5.08
C GLN A 344 -1.19 -22.38 -6.49
N ALA A 345 -1.97 -22.72 -7.52
CA ALA A 345 -1.65 -22.39 -8.90
C ALA A 345 -1.75 -20.88 -9.17
N GLU A 346 -2.76 -20.21 -8.59
CA GLU A 346 -2.92 -18.75 -8.63
C GLU A 346 -1.77 -18.02 -7.90
N LEU A 347 -1.35 -18.53 -6.74
CA LEU A 347 -0.16 -18.03 -6.03
C LEU A 347 1.11 -18.22 -6.85
N LEU A 348 1.32 -19.39 -7.45
CA LEU A 348 2.46 -19.63 -8.34
C LEU A 348 2.42 -18.71 -9.56
N ARG A 349 1.24 -18.48 -10.15
CA ARG A 349 1.05 -17.54 -11.26
C ARG A 349 1.43 -16.12 -10.85
N MET A 350 0.97 -15.70 -9.68
CA MET A 350 1.28 -14.38 -9.13
C MET A 350 2.79 -14.26 -8.87
N GLU A 351 3.41 -15.25 -8.25
CA GLU A 351 4.85 -15.33 -7.97
C GLU A 351 5.66 -15.22 -9.27
N VAL A 352 5.37 -16.04 -10.29
CA VAL A 352 5.99 -15.99 -11.63
C VAL A 352 5.83 -14.61 -12.29
N SER A 353 4.66 -13.98 -12.14
CA SER A 353 4.41 -12.65 -12.72
C SER A 353 5.18 -11.53 -12.02
N LEU A 354 5.47 -11.69 -10.73
CA LEU A 354 6.17 -10.71 -9.90
C LEU A 354 7.69 -10.91 -9.90
N SER A 355 8.17 -12.16 -10.07
CA SER A 355 9.59 -12.55 -10.00
C SER A 355 10.19 -12.90 -11.36
N LEU A 356 9.86 -12.14 -12.42
CA LEU A 356 10.39 -12.40 -13.77
C LEU A 356 11.94 -12.36 -13.76
N PRO A 357 12.63 -13.47 -14.09
CA PRO A 357 14.08 -13.51 -14.13
C PRO A 357 14.60 -12.61 -15.24
N GLN A 358 15.61 -11.80 -14.91
CA GLN A 358 16.19 -10.78 -15.77
C GLN A 358 17.72 -10.89 -15.70
N ILE A 359 18.38 -10.82 -16.85
CA ILE A 359 19.83 -10.65 -16.91
C ILE A 359 20.12 -9.16 -16.81
N THR A 360 21.01 -8.77 -15.91
CA THR A 360 21.27 -7.36 -15.60
C THR A 360 22.76 -7.03 -15.67
N ALA A 361 23.05 -5.80 -16.07
CA ALA A 361 24.38 -5.21 -15.99
C ALA A 361 24.64 -4.71 -14.56
N ALA A 362 25.09 -5.61 -13.68
CA ALA A 362 25.40 -5.32 -12.27
C ALA A 362 24.24 -4.64 -11.50
N GLY A 363 23.00 -4.94 -11.87
CA GLY A 363 21.80 -4.32 -11.28
C GLY A 363 21.49 -2.89 -11.75
N PHE A 364 22.30 -2.28 -12.64
CA PHE A 364 22.04 -0.93 -13.15
C PHE A 364 20.93 -0.89 -14.21
N PHE A 365 20.93 -1.84 -15.15
CA PHE A 365 19.92 -1.96 -16.21
C PHE A 365 19.78 -3.40 -16.73
N ASP A 366 18.61 -3.69 -17.31
CA ASP A 366 18.30 -4.98 -17.94
C ASP A 366 19.06 -5.12 -19.26
N ILE A 367 19.72 -6.26 -19.48
CA ILE A 367 20.24 -6.64 -20.80
C ILE A 367 19.11 -7.29 -21.58
N ASP A 368 18.39 -6.52 -22.40
CA ASP A 368 17.34 -7.04 -23.29
C ASP A 368 17.24 -6.24 -24.60
N CYS A 369 16.40 -6.68 -25.55
CA CYS A 369 16.26 -6.05 -26.87
C CYS A 369 15.77 -4.60 -26.82
N LYS A 370 15.28 -4.09 -25.68
CA LYS A 370 14.94 -2.68 -25.51
C LYS A 370 16.18 -1.79 -25.43
N LEU A 371 17.36 -2.39 -25.25
CA LEU A 371 18.62 -1.67 -25.40
C LEU A 371 18.92 -1.30 -26.86
N ILE A 372 18.31 -1.96 -27.84
CA ILE A 372 18.57 -1.72 -29.27
C ILE A 372 18.10 -0.31 -29.72
N PRO A 373 16.88 0.14 -29.37
CA PRO A 373 16.45 1.51 -29.69
C PRO A 373 17.13 2.60 -28.84
N THR A 374 17.61 2.28 -27.64
CA THR A 374 18.24 3.24 -26.71
C THR A 374 19.69 3.58 -27.05
N VAL A 375 20.25 2.96 -28.11
CA VAL A 375 21.51 3.41 -28.73
C VAL A 375 21.36 4.83 -29.36
N SER A 376 20.15 5.40 -29.37
CA SER A 376 19.91 6.83 -29.61
C SER A 376 20.01 7.65 -28.30
N PRO A 377 20.95 8.61 -28.17
CA PRO A 377 21.37 9.12 -26.87
C PRO A 377 20.49 10.28 -26.37
N THR A 378 19.61 10.03 -25.39
CA THR A 378 19.31 11.07 -24.37
C THR A 378 18.97 10.45 -23.00
N PRO A 379 19.57 10.93 -21.88
CA PRO A 379 19.23 10.55 -20.50
C PRO A 379 17.74 10.72 -20.15
N ARG A 380 17.05 11.63 -20.85
CA ARG A 380 15.61 11.85 -20.72
C ARG A 380 14.80 10.60 -21.07
N ASN A 381 15.21 9.84 -22.08
CA ASN A 381 14.51 8.64 -22.53
C ASN A 381 14.62 7.51 -21.49
N HIS A 382 15.78 7.34 -20.84
CA HIS A 382 15.94 6.35 -19.77
C HIS A 382 15.09 6.66 -18.53
N LEU A 383 14.99 7.93 -18.13
CA LEU A 383 14.12 8.33 -17.01
C LEU A 383 12.63 8.10 -17.35
N LEU A 384 12.23 8.37 -18.59
CA LEU A 384 10.87 8.10 -19.08
C LEU A 384 10.56 6.61 -19.08
N GLU A 385 11.46 5.77 -19.57
CA GLU A 385 11.30 4.30 -19.54
C GLU A 385 11.26 3.73 -18.12
N TYR A 386 12.08 4.25 -17.21
CA TYR A 386 12.07 3.86 -15.80
C TYR A 386 10.72 4.18 -15.16
N ARG A 387 10.23 5.40 -15.35
CA ARG A 387 8.91 5.84 -14.85
C ARG A 387 7.78 5.05 -15.48
N HIS A 388 7.86 4.75 -16.77
CA HIS A 388 6.86 3.93 -17.44
C HIS A 388 6.82 2.49 -16.89
N SER A 389 7.99 1.90 -16.63
CA SER A 389 8.08 0.56 -16.02
C SER A 389 7.51 0.56 -14.59
N ALA A 390 7.75 1.62 -13.82
CA ALA A 390 7.18 1.78 -12.49
C ALA A 390 5.65 1.92 -12.53
N GLU A 391 5.14 2.64 -13.52
CA GLU A 391 3.70 2.80 -13.75
C GLU A 391 3.02 1.46 -14.11
N GLN A 392 3.62 0.67 -15.02
CA GLN A 392 3.11 -0.66 -15.36
C GLN A 392 3.07 -1.60 -14.15
N TRP A 393 4.11 -1.55 -13.30
CA TRP A 393 4.13 -2.32 -12.06
C TRP A 393 3.06 -1.85 -11.08
N LEU A 394 2.96 -0.55 -10.82
CA LEU A 394 1.93 0.02 -9.94
C LEU A 394 0.51 -0.29 -10.44
N SER A 395 0.28 -0.31 -11.74
CA SER A 395 -1.00 -0.74 -12.32
C SER A 395 -1.34 -2.19 -11.97
N THR A 396 -0.34 -3.08 -12.02
CA THR A 396 -0.52 -4.48 -11.61
C THR A 396 -0.76 -4.62 -10.09
N VAL A 397 -0.03 -3.84 -9.29
CA VAL A 397 -0.22 -3.79 -7.84
C VAL A 397 -1.61 -3.29 -7.46
N ASN A 398 -2.08 -2.20 -8.09
CA ASN A 398 -3.42 -1.66 -7.85
C ASN A 398 -4.50 -2.71 -8.16
N ARG A 399 -4.41 -3.46 -9.27
CA ARG A 399 -5.37 -4.52 -9.61
C ARG A 399 -5.36 -5.66 -8.60
N ALA A 400 -4.19 -6.08 -8.12
CA ALA A 400 -4.08 -7.15 -7.13
C ALA A 400 -4.72 -6.74 -5.79
N LEU A 401 -4.44 -5.51 -5.33
CA LEU A 401 -5.02 -4.97 -4.11
C LEU A 401 -6.53 -4.73 -4.24
N GLU A 402 -7.00 -4.24 -5.39
CA GLU A 402 -8.42 -4.07 -5.69
C GLU A 402 -9.17 -5.39 -5.62
N HIS A 403 -8.60 -6.47 -6.19
CA HIS A 403 -9.20 -7.81 -6.11
C HIS A 403 -9.26 -8.33 -4.67
N ALA A 404 -8.18 -8.19 -3.89
CA ALA A 404 -8.16 -8.60 -2.49
C ALA A 404 -9.19 -7.80 -1.66
N ALA A 405 -9.27 -6.49 -1.87
CA ALA A 405 -10.23 -5.63 -1.17
C ALA A 405 -11.68 -5.91 -1.57
N ASN A 406 -11.95 -6.22 -2.85
CA ASN A 406 -13.27 -6.67 -3.30
C ASN A 406 -13.68 -7.98 -2.60
N ARG A 407 -12.77 -8.97 -2.53
CA ARG A 407 -13.04 -10.24 -1.84
C ARG A 407 -13.33 -10.02 -0.35
N GLN A 408 -12.53 -9.18 0.30
CA GLN A 408 -12.74 -8.80 1.70
C GLN A 408 -14.09 -8.11 1.91
N ALA A 409 -14.47 -7.16 1.04
CA ALA A 409 -15.76 -6.46 1.11
C ALA A 409 -16.95 -7.42 0.96
N ILE A 410 -16.86 -8.40 0.06
CA ILE A 410 -17.90 -9.43 -0.13
C ILE A 410 -18.06 -10.29 1.13
N LEU A 411 -16.95 -10.78 1.70
CA LEU A 411 -16.97 -11.61 2.89
C LEU A 411 -17.47 -10.83 4.12
N SER A 412 -17.02 -9.59 4.27
CA SER A 412 -17.50 -8.68 5.32
C SER A 412 -19.00 -8.44 5.21
N TRP A 413 -19.50 -8.15 4.00
CA TRP A 413 -20.93 -7.99 3.75
C TRP A 413 -21.72 -9.23 4.14
N GLN A 414 -21.26 -10.42 3.74
CA GLN A 414 -21.90 -11.69 4.09
C GLN A 414 -21.95 -11.89 5.61
N ILE A 415 -20.87 -11.59 6.34
CA ILE A 415 -20.84 -11.68 7.80
C ILE A 415 -21.84 -10.71 8.43
N HIS A 416 -21.94 -9.49 7.91
CA HIS A 416 -22.84 -8.48 8.47
C HIS A 416 -24.31 -8.72 8.12
N THR A 417 -24.64 -9.33 6.98
CA THR A 417 -26.03 -9.68 6.65
C THR A 417 -26.46 -11.01 7.25
N ASN A 418 -25.59 -12.03 7.21
CA ASN A 418 -25.86 -13.37 7.72
C ASN A 418 -24.57 -14.05 8.22
N ARG A 419 -24.28 -13.85 9.51
CA ARG A 419 -23.07 -14.38 10.15
C ARG A 419 -23.10 -15.90 10.25
N THR A 420 -22.17 -16.57 9.56
CA THR A 420 -21.90 -18.02 9.71
C THR A 420 -20.45 -18.26 10.14
N SER A 421 -20.19 -19.39 10.81
CA SER A 421 -18.83 -19.79 11.21
C SER A 421 -17.90 -19.94 9.99
N GLU A 422 -18.42 -20.47 8.89
CA GLU A 422 -17.67 -20.64 7.63
C GLU A 422 -17.28 -19.28 7.03
N ALA A 423 -18.21 -18.31 6.95
CA ALA A 423 -17.92 -16.97 6.44
C ALA A 423 -16.88 -16.23 7.29
N VAL A 424 -16.96 -16.35 8.63
CA VAL A 424 -15.97 -15.76 9.56
C VAL A 424 -14.58 -16.38 9.34
N LYS A 425 -14.51 -17.70 9.13
CA LYS A 425 -13.26 -18.41 8.84
C LYS A 425 -12.67 -17.99 7.49
N GLU A 426 -13.49 -17.89 6.45
CA GLU A 426 -13.05 -17.39 5.14
C GLU A 426 -12.53 -15.96 5.22
N PHE A 427 -13.24 -15.06 5.90
CA PHE A 427 -12.80 -13.67 6.11
C PHE A 427 -11.46 -13.62 6.85
N SER A 428 -11.29 -14.43 7.89
CA SER A 428 -10.03 -14.52 8.63
C SER A 428 -8.85 -14.97 7.76
N ASN A 429 -9.08 -15.94 6.88
CA ASN A 429 -8.06 -16.42 5.92
C ASN A 429 -7.72 -15.36 4.86
N GLU A 430 -8.72 -14.59 4.42
CA GLU A 430 -8.50 -13.48 3.49
C GLU A 430 -7.69 -12.36 4.15
N GLU A 431 -7.99 -12.01 5.40
CA GLU A 431 -7.23 -11.04 6.18
C GLU A 431 -5.75 -11.44 6.32
N GLN A 432 -5.48 -12.70 6.65
CA GLN A 432 -4.10 -13.21 6.69
C GLN A 432 -3.38 -13.07 5.34
N SER A 433 -4.07 -13.40 4.25
CA SER A 433 -3.53 -13.28 2.89
C SER A 433 -3.23 -11.83 2.52
N ARG A 434 -4.09 -10.89 2.97
CA ARG A 434 -3.93 -9.45 2.77
C ARG A 434 -2.71 -8.92 3.50
N PHE A 435 -2.48 -9.33 4.75
CA PHE A 435 -1.27 -8.95 5.50
C PHE A 435 0.00 -9.46 4.81
N ALA A 436 0.02 -10.73 4.40
CA ALA A 436 1.14 -11.32 3.67
C ALA A 436 1.40 -10.62 2.33
N LEU A 437 0.34 -10.28 1.59
CA LEU A 437 0.44 -9.53 0.33
C LEU A 437 1.05 -8.14 0.56
N ASN A 438 0.58 -7.40 1.56
CA ASN A 438 1.10 -6.06 1.88
C ASN A 438 2.58 -6.10 2.30
N GLU A 439 3.01 -7.15 2.99
CA GLU A 439 4.44 -7.35 3.32
C GLU A 439 5.25 -7.60 2.05
N HIS A 440 4.82 -8.55 1.23
CA HIS A 440 5.50 -8.88 0.00
C HIS A 440 5.63 -7.67 -0.94
N LEU A 441 4.56 -6.88 -1.10
CA LEU A 441 4.57 -5.67 -1.93
C LEU A 441 5.52 -4.60 -1.41
N CYS A 442 5.66 -4.44 -0.10
CA CYS A 442 6.61 -3.49 0.48
C CYS A 442 8.06 -3.93 0.25
N GLN A 443 8.35 -5.24 0.32
CA GLN A 443 9.68 -5.75 -0.03
C GLN A 443 9.99 -5.53 -1.51
N LEU A 444 9.04 -5.85 -2.40
CA LEU A 444 9.19 -5.61 -3.84
C LEU A 444 9.37 -4.13 -4.18
N ARG A 445 8.76 -3.22 -3.40
CA ARG A 445 8.93 -1.76 -3.58
C ARG A 445 10.40 -1.32 -3.44
N LYS A 446 11.24 -2.02 -2.68
CA LYS A 446 12.67 -1.68 -2.48
C LYS A 446 13.51 -1.71 -3.76
N ARG A 447 13.06 -2.40 -4.82
CA ARG A 447 13.74 -2.40 -6.13
C ARG A 447 13.68 -1.05 -6.86
N TRP A 448 12.81 -0.14 -6.41
CA TRP A 448 12.60 1.16 -7.04
C TRP A 448 13.35 2.27 -6.30
N VAL A 449 14.10 3.09 -7.04
CA VAL A 449 14.78 4.28 -6.55
C VAL A 449 13.78 5.44 -6.50
N MET A 450 13.32 5.78 -5.31
CA MET A 450 12.25 6.76 -5.08
C MET A 450 12.51 8.12 -5.75
N ALA A 451 13.75 8.61 -5.73
CA ALA A 451 14.13 9.91 -6.29
C ALA A 451 13.92 10.01 -7.82
N LEU A 452 13.90 8.87 -8.54
CA LEU A 452 13.71 8.84 -9.99
C LEU A 452 12.22 8.80 -10.40
N LEU A 453 11.34 8.45 -9.47
CA LEU A 453 9.90 8.33 -9.71
C LEU A 453 9.20 9.69 -9.74
N SER A 454 8.04 9.76 -10.39
CA SER A 454 7.16 10.94 -10.28
C SER A 454 6.58 11.07 -8.87
N GLN A 455 6.15 12.27 -8.46
CA GLN A 455 5.58 12.50 -7.13
C GLN A 455 4.37 11.57 -6.83
N THR A 456 3.53 11.34 -7.83
CA THR A 456 2.38 10.41 -7.74
C THR A 456 2.84 8.98 -7.48
N GLN A 457 3.86 8.52 -8.21
CA GLN A 457 4.43 7.18 -8.05
C GLN A 457 5.08 7.03 -6.68
N GLN A 458 5.83 8.03 -6.21
CA GLN A 458 6.43 8.04 -4.87
C GLN A 458 5.35 7.89 -3.79
N LYS A 459 4.24 8.63 -3.92
CA LYS A 459 3.13 8.53 -2.97
C LYS A 459 2.49 7.14 -2.96
N MET A 460 2.22 6.54 -4.13
CA MET A 460 1.71 5.16 -4.19
C MET A 460 2.70 4.16 -3.56
N MET A 461 3.98 4.27 -3.88
CA MET A 461 5.04 3.40 -3.34
C MET A 461 5.15 3.49 -1.81
N SER A 462 5.04 4.70 -1.23
CA SER A 462 5.06 4.87 0.22
C SER A 462 3.89 4.14 0.91
N ARG A 463 2.71 4.14 0.30
CA ARG A 463 1.49 3.52 0.87
C ARG A 463 1.55 2.01 0.97
N LEU A 464 2.29 1.35 0.08
CA LEU A 464 2.55 -0.08 0.17
C LEU A 464 3.25 -0.46 1.47
N CYS A 465 3.93 0.50 2.11
CA CYS A 465 4.70 0.29 3.32
C CYS A 465 4.04 0.77 4.62
N HIS A 466 2.90 1.47 4.57
CA HIS A 466 2.27 2.13 5.72
C HIS A 466 1.32 1.24 6.54
N GLY A 467 1.69 -0.01 6.81
CA GLY A 467 0.87 -0.95 7.60
C GLY A 467 1.68 -1.75 8.62
N ILE A 468 0.99 -2.42 9.53
CA ILE A 468 1.60 -3.30 10.54
C ILE A 468 2.29 -4.50 9.89
N ARG A 469 3.46 -4.92 10.39
CA ARG A 469 4.23 -6.06 9.90
C ARG A 469 4.16 -7.22 10.87
N LEU A 470 3.30 -8.18 10.57
CA LEU A 470 3.11 -9.35 11.40
C LEU A 470 3.60 -10.60 10.68
N ASN A 471 4.19 -11.53 11.43
CA ASN A 471 4.40 -12.88 10.93
C ASN A 471 3.08 -13.68 10.95
N GLU A 472 3.10 -14.88 10.38
CA GLU A 472 1.89 -15.71 10.25
C GLU A 472 1.21 -16.00 11.60
N GLU A 473 2.00 -16.35 12.62
CA GLU A 473 1.48 -16.65 13.96
C GLU A 473 0.90 -15.41 14.65
N GLN A 474 1.60 -14.28 14.61
CA GLN A 474 1.11 -13.01 15.15
C GLN A 474 -0.19 -12.57 14.45
N THR A 475 -0.28 -12.76 13.13
CA THR A 475 -1.49 -12.45 12.36
C THR A 475 -2.65 -13.32 12.80
N ARG A 476 -2.42 -14.64 12.96
CA ARG A 476 -3.43 -15.58 13.46
C ARG A 476 -3.95 -15.17 14.84
N VAL A 477 -3.05 -14.91 15.78
CA VAL A 477 -3.41 -14.52 17.15
C VAL A 477 -4.16 -13.18 17.16
N LEU A 478 -3.74 -12.19 16.35
CA LEU A 478 -4.43 -10.89 16.27
C LEU A 478 -5.86 -11.05 15.75
N VAL A 479 -6.06 -11.82 14.68
CA VAL A 479 -7.37 -12.05 14.06
C VAL A 479 -8.30 -12.79 15.04
N GLU A 480 -7.81 -13.85 15.70
CA GLU A 480 -8.58 -14.60 16.70
C GLU A 480 -8.94 -13.73 17.92
N THR A 481 -7.99 -12.94 18.42
CA THR A 481 -8.21 -12.03 19.55
C THR A 481 -9.26 -10.97 19.21
N SER A 482 -9.17 -10.38 18.02
CA SER A 482 -10.12 -9.38 17.53
C SER A 482 -11.53 -9.97 17.37
N ALA A 483 -11.64 -11.19 16.83
CA ALA A 483 -12.92 -11.88 16.69
C ALA A 483 -13.57 -12.19 18.05
N ARG A 484 -12.78 -12.62 19.04
CA ARG A 484 -13.27 -12.87 20.42
C ARG A 484 -13.74 -11.59 21.10
N LEU A 485 -12.96 -10.51 20.99
CA LEU A 485 -13.33 -9.18 21.51
C LEU A 485 -14.68 -8.72 20.93
N GLN A 486 -14.84 -8.81 19.60
CA GLN A 486 -16.10 -8.46 18.95
C GLN A 486 -17.27 -9.34 19.41
N ALA A 487 -17.07 -10.66 19.55
CA ALA A 487 -18.10 -11.58 20.02
C ALA A 487 -18.58 -11.24 21.44
N ILE A 488 -17.65 -11.01 22.38
CA ILE A 488 -17.97 -10.58 23.76
C ILE A 488 -18.88 -9.36 23.74
N TYR A 489 -18.57 -8.38 22.89
CA TYR A 489 -19.33 -7.15 22.79
C TYR A 489 -20.71 -7.34 22.13
N SER A 490 -20.78 -8.05 21.00
CA SER A 490 -22.01 -8.20 20.23
C SER A 490 -23.03 -9.15 20.85
N GLU A 491 -22.56 -10.14 21.62
CA GLU A 491 -23.38 -11.21 22.20
C GLU A 491 -23.70 -10.99 23.68
N ALA A 492 -23.24 -9.88 24.27
CA ALA A 492 -23.48 -9.57 25.67
C ALA A 492 -24.98 -9.46 25.99
N VAL A 493 -25.38 -10.08 27.10
CA VAL A 493 -26.74 -10.02 27.64
C VAL A 493 -26.69 -9.37 29.02
N VAL A 494 -27.55 -8.40 29.26
CA VAL A 494 -27.66 -7.68 30.53
C VAL A 494 -29.07 -7.84 31.08
N ASN A 495 -29.19 -8.27 32.33
CA ASN A 495 -30.46 -8.25 33.03
C ASN A 495 -30.66 -6.88 33.68
N VAL A 496 -31.77 -6.22 33.39
CA VAL A 496 -32.17 -4.94 33.98
C VAL A 496 -33.63 -5.03 34.39
N ALA A 497 -33.93 -4.78 35.67
CA ALA A 497 -35.27 -4.87 36.23
C ALA A 497 -36.01 -6.19 35.88
N GLY A 498 -35.27 -7.31 35.82
CA GLY A 498 -35.81 -8.64 35.50
C GLY A 498 -35.99 -8.94 34.00
N LEU A 499 -35.68 -8.00 33.11
CA LEU A 499 -35.72 -8.18 31.65
C LEU A 499 -34.30 -8.34 31.07
N ASN A 500 -34.15 -9.22 30.09
CA ASN A 500 -32.87 -9.43 29.40
C ASN A 500 -32.79 -8.53 28.16
N TYR A 501 -31.73 -7.73 28.07
CA TYR A 501 -31.39 -6.91 26.93
C TYR A 501 -30.14 -7.48 26.26
N THR A 502 -30.16 -7.66 24.95
CA THR A 502 -29.10 -8.28 24.16
C THR A 502 -28.41 -7.28 23.23
N GLY A 503 -27.09 -7.21 23.34
CA GLY A 503 -26.24 -6.38 22.50
C GLY A 503 -26.41 -4.87 22.70
N GLU A 504 -25.65 -4.10 21.93
CA GLU A 504 -25.59 -2.64 22.05
C GLU A 504 -26.93 -1.94 21.76
N SER A 505 -27.69 -2.43 20.78
CA SER A 505 -28.88 -1.74 20.27
C SER A 505 -29.98 -1.62 21.33
N GLU A 506 -30.34 -2.73 21.98
CA GLU A 506 -31.43 -2.77 22.94
C GLU A 506 -31.08 -1.98 24.22
N ILE A 507 -29.83 -2.09 24.67
CA ILE A 507 -29.33 -1.33 25.82
C ILE A 507 -29.23 0.17 25.51
N LYS A 508 -28.81 0.56 24.31
CA LYS A 508 -28.79 1.96 23.88
C LYS A 508 -30.20 2.56 23.89
N GLU A 509 -31.19 1.82 23.40
CA GLU A 509 -32.58 2.24 23.40
C GLU A 509 -33.14 2.42 24.82
N LEU A 510 -32.84 1.47 25.72
CA LEU A 510 -33.20 1.57 27.14
C LEU A 510 -32.63 2.84 27.78
N MET A 511 -31.34 3.12 27.56
CA MET A 511 -30.66 4.30 28.11
C MET A 511 -31.24 5.62 27.57
N ALA A 512 -31.75 5.62 26.33
CA ALA A 512 -32.36 6.81 25.72
C ALA A 512 -33.79 7.06 26.22
N LYS A 513 -34.58 6.01 26.47
CA LYS A 513 -36.01 6.12 26.81
C LYS A 513 -36.29 6.16 28.32
N SER A 514 -35.49 5.45 29.12
CA SER A 514 -35.75 5.35 30.56
C SER A 514 -35.46 6.67 31.29
N GLN A 515 -36.34 7.02 32.21
CA GLN A 515 -36.15 8.14 33.14
C GLN A 515 -35.91 7.67 34.57
N ASN A 516 -35.98 6.36 34.82
CA ASN A 516 -35.81 5.80 36.14
C ASN A 516 -34.31 5.65 36.46
N TYR A 517 -33.86 6.37 37.48
CA TYR A 517 -32.48 6.37 37.94
C TYR A 517 -31.93 4.95 38.19
N SER A 518 -32.66 4.11 38.92
CA SER A 518 -32.17 2.77 39.28
C SER A 518 -32.03 1.87 38.05
N VAL A 519 -32.97 1.98 37.10
CA VAL A 519 -32.93 1.25 35.83
C VAL A 519 -31.73 1.69 35.00
N LEU A 520 -31.49 3.01 34.90
CA LEU A 520 -30.32 3.54 34.18
C LEU A 520 -29.00 3.10 34.84
N LEU A 521 -28.95 3.05 36.17
CA LEU A 521 -27.76 2.64 36.91
C LEU A 521 -27.47 1.14 36.72
N GLU A 522 -28.51 0.31 36.82
CA GLU A 522 -28.41 -1.14 36.61
C GLU A 522 -28.01 -1.46 35.17
N ALA A 523 -28.62 -0.81 34.17
CA ALA A 523 -28.24 -0.96 32.77
C ALA A 523 -26.79 -0.53 32.50
N TRP A 524 -26.37 0.62 33.03
CA TRP A 524 -25.02 1.15 32.86
C TRP A 524 -23.95 0.24 33.47
N THR A 525 -24.22 -0.27 34.67
CA THR A 525 -23.31 -1.14 35.43
C THR A 525 -23.27 -2.53 34.82
N GLY A 526 -24.44 -3.10 34.52
CA GLY A 526 -24.59 -4.42 33.93
C GLY A 526 -23.87 -4.53 32.58
N TRP A 527 -24.02 -3.53 31.71
CA TRP A 527 -23.31 -3.48 30.43
C TRP A 527 -21.79 -3.50 30.60
N ARG A 528 -21.24 -2.63 31.45
CA ARG A 528 -19.80 -2.57 31.71
C ARG A 528 -19.25 -3.84 32.33
N ASN A 529 -19.99 -4.47 33.23
CA ASN A 529 -19.58 -5.74 33.84
C ASN A 529 -19.65 -6.91 32.85
N ALA A 530 -20.60 -6.91 31.92
CA ALA A 530 -20.74 -7.96 30.91
C ALA A 530 -19.60 -7.94 29.88
N VAL A 531 -19.16 -6.74 29.43
CA VAL A 531 -18.18 -6.61 28.34
C VAL A 531 -16.78 -6.21 28.79
N GLY A 532 -16.65 -5.54 29.93
CA GLY A 532 -15.40 -4.95 30.40
C GLY A 532 -14.38 -5.99 30.86
N PRO A 533 -14.57 -6.60 32.05
CA PRO A 533 -13.65 -7.60 32.60
C PRO A 533 -13.20 -8.69 31.62
N PRO A 534 -14.08 -9.38 30.86
CA PRO A 534 -13.64 -10.43 29.93
C PRO A 534 -12.81 -9.90 28.75
N SER A 535 -12.89 -8.61 28.43
CA SER A 535 -12.15 -7.99 27.32
C SER A 535 -10.76 -7.49 27.71
N LYS A 536 -10.46 -7.34 29.01
CA LYS A 536 -9.25 -6.62 29.48
C LYS A 536 -7.94 -7.25 28.99
N GLU A 537 -7.80 -8.56 29.19
CA GLU A 537 -6.59 -9.30 28.79
C GLU A 537 -6.46 -9.39 27.27
N LEU A 538 -7.57 -9.69 26.59
CA LEU A 538 -7.61 -9.78 25.12
C LEU A 538 -7.25 -8.43 24.46
N PHE A 539 -7.77 -7.32 25.00
CA PHE A 539 -7.43 -5.98 24.52
C PHE A 539 -5.94 -5.68 24.72
N SER A 540 -5.41 -5.99 25.89
CA SER A 540 -3.97 -5.80 26.18
C SER A 540 -3.10 -6.59 25.21
N ARG A 541 -3.47 -7.84 24.93
CA ARG A 541 -2.77 -8.70 23.97
C ARG A 541 -2.87 -8.17 22.54
N MET A 542 -4.03 -7.66 22.14
CA MET A 542 -4.22 -7.03 20.83
C MET A 542 -3.33 -5.79 20.65
N ILE A 543 -3.22 -4.93 21.67
CA ILE A 543 -2.34 -3.75 21.61
C ILE A 543 -0.87 -4.15 21.53
N GLU A 544 -0.45 -5.14 22.32
CA GLU A 544 0.92 -5.67 22.29
C GLU A 544 1.31 -6.16 20.88
N ILE A 545 0.46 -7.01 20.26
CA ILE A 545 0.74 -7.56 18.92
C ILE A 545 0.76 -6.45 17.87
N ASN A 546 -0.17 -5.49 17.93
CA ASN A 546 -0.16 -4.36 17.00
C ASN A 546 1.14 -3.55 17.13
N ASN A 547 1.56 -3.22 18.35
CA ASN A 547 2.79 -2.47 18.57
C ASN A 547 4.03 -3.21 18.07
N LEU A 548 4.12 -4.53 18.30
CA LEU A 548 5.20 -5.35 17.73
C LEU A 548 5.24 -5.25 16.20
N GLY A 549 4.08 -5.31 15.54
CA GLY A 549 4.00 -5.21 14.10
C GLY A 549 4.34 -3.81 13.56
N VAL A 550 4.01 -2.77 14.31
CA VAL A 550 4.29 -1.38 13.96
C VAL A 550 5.78 -1.04 14.13
N GLN A 551 6.40 -1.58 15.17
CA GLN A 551 7.85 -1.48 15.40
C GLN A 551 8.65 -2.18 14.30
N ALA A 552 8.20 -3.35 13.85
CA ALA A 552 8.77 -4.02 12.68
C ALA A 552 8.59 -3.21 11.37
N ALA A 553 7.62 -2.29 11.32
CA ALA A 553 7.44 -1.35 10.20
C ALA A 553 8.30 -0.07 10.32
N GLY A 554 9.02 0.13 11.43
CA GLY A 554 9.90 1.27 11.67
C GLY A 554 9.26 2.47 12.38
N PHE A 555 8.08 2.30 12.99
CA PHE A 555 7.39 3.31 13.80
C PHE A 555 7.48 2.96 15.30
N SER A 556 7.25 3.93 16.20
CA SER A 556 7.34 3.72 17.65
C SER A 556 6.24 2.80 18.18
N ASP A 557 5.00 3.05 17.77
CA ASP A 557 3.80 2.40 18.26
C ASP A 557 2.60 2.67 17.35
N THR A 558 1.50 1.97 17.59
CA THR A 558 0.28 2.02 16.77
C THR A 558 -0.29 3.44 16.64
N SER A 559 -0.15 4.30 17.66
CA SER A 559 -0.66 5.67 17.60
C SER A 559 0.07 6.51 16.56
N GLU A 560 1.37 6.26 16.33
CA GLU A 560 2.16 7.02 15.35
C GLU A 560 1.61 6.82 13.93
N ILE A 561 1.32 5.57 13.53
CA ILE A 561 0.74 5.28 12.21
C ILE A 561 -0.61 5.99 12.04
N TRP A 562 -1.47 5.97 13.08
CA TRP A 562 -2.79 6.60 13.01
C TRP A 562 -2.70 8.12 12.90
N LYS A 563 -1.79 8.74 13.65
CA LYS A 563 -1.54 10.19 13.55
C LYS A 563 -0.97 10.56 12.17
N ASN A 564 -0.07 9.74 11.63
CA ASN A 564 0.53 9.95 10.31
C ASN A 564 -0.48 9.84 9.15
N GLU A 565 -1.49 8.97 9.26
CA GLU A 565 -2.57 8.83 8.26
C GLU A 565 -3.29 10.16 8.01
N LEU A 566 -3.50 10.95 9.05
CA LEU A 566 -4.19 12.24 8.97
C LEU A 566 -3.38 13.31 8.23
N GLY A 567 -2.05 13.16 8.16
CA GLY A 567 -1.17 14.14 7.51
C GLY A 567 -1.16 15.51 8.19
N ILE A 568 -1.50 15.58 9.48
CA ILE A 568 -1.51 16.81 10.29
C ILE A 568 -0.26 16.82 11.16
N LYS A 569 0.59 17.83 11.00
CA LYS A 569 1.77 18.03 11.84
C LYS A 569 1.34 18.49 13.24
N ASN A 570 2.04 18.02 14.28
CA ASN A 570 1.77 18.36 15.68
C ASN A 570 0.30 18.14 16.08
N LEU A 571 -0.29 17.04 15.62
CA LEU A 571 -1.72 16.76 15.77
C LEU A 571 -2.24 16.93 17.20
N GLU A 572 -1.50 16.46 18.21
CA GLU A 572 -1.92 16.56 19.62
C GLU A 572 -2.13 18.01 20.07
N GLN A 573 -1.23 18.92 19.67
CA GLN A 573 -1.38 20.35 19.96
C GLN A 573 -2.52 20.97 19.15
N VAL A 574 -2.70 20.56 17.89
CA VAL A 574 -3.77 21.05 17.03
C VAL A 574 -5.14 20.72 17.64
N VAL A 575 -5.35 19.48 18.06
CA VAL A 575 -6.65 19.08 18.64
C VAL A 575 -6.93 19.75 19.98
N ASP A 576 -5.89 20.07 20.76
CA ASP A 576 -6.02 20.83 22.01
C ASP A 576 -6.44 22.28 21.76
N ASN A 577 -5.82 22.96 20.79
CA ASN A 577 -6.19 24.32 20.41
C ASN A 577 -7.62 24.38 19.83
N LEU A 578 -7.98 23.39 19.01
CA LEU A 578 -9.34 23.25 18.48
C LEU A 578 -10.35 23.08 19.61
N PHE A 579 -10.07 22.20 20.58
CA PHE A 579 -10.96 22.00 21.71
C PHE A 579 -11.07 23.25 22.59
N ALA A 580 -9.96 23.94 22.86
CA ALA A 580 -9.96 25.18 23.63
C ALA A 580 -10.85 26.28 23.00
N THR A 581 -10.94 26.31 21.66
CA THR A 581 -11.84 27.23 20.95
C THR A 581 -13.32 26.91 21.20
N ILE A 582 -13.65 25.64 21.36
CA ILE A 582 -15.03 25.13 21.50
C ILE A 582 -15.47 25.08 22.97
N GLN A 583 -14.51 24.97 23.88
CA GLN A 583 -14.71 24.79 25.31
C GLN A 583 -15.72 25.79 25.93
N PRO A 584 -15.73 27.10 25.59
CA PRO A 584 -16.72 28.03 26.13
C PRO A 584 -18.16 27.62 25.86
N LEU A 585 -18.48 27.17 24.64
CA LEU A 585 -19.81 26.68 24.28
C LEU A 585 -20.16 25.39 25.04
N TYR A 586 -19.19 24.47 25.15
CA TYR A 586 -19.40 23.22 25.90
C TYR A 586 -19.71 23.48 27.37
N ILE A 587 -18.97 24.37 28.03
CA ILE A 587 -19.19 24.71 29.45
C ILE A 587 -20.59 25.30 29.66
N GLN A 588 -21.06 26.18 28.77
CA GLN A 588 -22.41 26.74 28.87
C GLN A 588 -23.49 25.67 28.70
N LEU A 589 -23.32 24.76 27.73
CA LEU A 589 -24.24 23.65 27.52
C LEU A 589 -24.23 22.68 28.71
N TYR A 590 -23.05 22.36 29.24
CA TYR A 590 -22.86 21.52 30.41
C TYR A 590 -23.58 22.09 31.63
N ALA A 591 -23.35 23.38 31.95
CA ALA A 591 -23.99 24.05 33.07
C ALA A 591 -25.51 24.05 32.96
N PHE A 592 -26.04 24.30 31.75
CA PHE A 592 -27.48 24.25 31.49
C PHE A 592 -28.07 22.86 31.73
N VAL A 593 -27.45 21.82 31.16
CA VAL A 593 -27.90 20.43 31.31
C VAL A 593 -27.83 20.00 32.77
N ARG A 594 -26.73 20.32 33.47
CA ARG A 594 -26.56 20.01 34.87
C ARG A 594 -27.59 20.69 35.76
N GLY A 595 -27.75 21.99 35.64
CA GLY A 595 -28.71 22.74 36.45
C GLY A 595 -30.15 22.28 36.21
N ARG A 596 -30.51 21.95 34.96
CA ARG A 596 -31.81 21.38 34.62
C ARG A 596 -32.01 19.98 35.19
N LEU A 597 -31.02 19.09 35.03
CA LEU A 597 -31.09 17.73 35.59
C LEU A 597 -31.17 17.75 37.11
N ALA A 598 -30.38 18.59 37.78
CA ALA A 598 -30.44 18.78 39.23
C ALA A 598 -31.82 19.30 39.69
N ALA A 599 -32.42 20.23 38.95
CA ALA A 599 -33.73 20.78 39.29
C ALA A 599 -34.87 19.76 39.14
N ILE A 600 -34.76 18.79 38.23
CA ILE A 600 -35.78 17.74 38.04
C ILE A 600 -35.49 16.46 38.84
N ASP A 601 -34.25 16.27 39.29
CA ASP A 601 -33.86 15.08 40.05
C ASP A 601 -34.37 15.16 41.49
N LYS A 602 -35.38 14.35 41.79
CA LYS A 602 -35.96 14.23 43.13
C LYS A 602 -35.14 13.34 44.08
N THR A 603 -34.14 12.61 43.55
CA THR A 603 -33.31 11.69 44.35
C THR A 603 -32.13 12.41 45.00
N GLY A 604 -31.79 13.62 44.54
CA GLY A 604 -30.64 14.38 45.01
C GLY A 604 -29.29 13.83 44.52
N THR A 605 -29.29 12.98 43.49
CA THR A 605 -28.08 12.34 42.97
C THR A 605 -27.34 13.22 41.97
N VAL A 606 -28.06 14.03 41.21
CA VAL A 606 -27.48 15.07 40.35
C VAL A 606 -27.39 16.37 41.14
N HIS A 607 -26.17 16.77 41.48
CA HIS A 607 -25.92 18.02 42.19
C HIS A 607 -25.71 19.20 41.21
N PRO A 608 -26.15 20.41 41.58
CA PRO A 608 -25.96 21.60 40.74
C PRO A 608 -24.50 22.05 40.62
N ASP A 609 -23.64 21.64 41.56
CA ASP A 609 -22.24 22.10 41.69
C ASP A 609 -21.24 20.93 41.78
N ARG A 610 -21.58 19.77 41.19
CA ARG A 610 -20.67 18.61 41.07
C ARG A 610 -20.65 18.06 39.65
N PRO A 611 -19.65 17.21 39.31
CA PRO A 611 -19.63 16.48 38.04
C PRO A 611 -20.88 15.64 37.78
N LEU A 612 -21.25 15.48 36.51
CA LEU A 612 -22.44 14.73 36.08
C LEU A 612 -22.20 13.21 36.14
N PRO A 613 -23.11 12.42 36.75
CA PRO A 613 -23.05 10.96 36.66
C PRO A 613 -23.26 10.45 35.24
N ALA A 614 -22.39 9.56 34.74
CA ALA A 614 -22.39 9.15 33.34
C ALA A 614 -23.70 8.49 32.84
N HIS A 615 -24.45 7.83 33.71
CA HIS A 615 -25.65 7.06 33.36
C HIS A 615 -26.93 7.88 33.16
N VAL A 616 -26.99 9.15 33.60
CA VAL A 616 -28.20 9.98 33.50
C VAL A 616 -28.27 10.82 32.21
N LEU A 617 -27.34 10.59 31.28
CA LEU A 617 -27.11 11.46 30.12
C LEU A 617 -27.77 10.98 28.81
N GLY A 618 -28.79 10.12 28.91
CA GLY A 618 -29.58 9.65 27.76
C GLY A 618 -28.83 8.69 26.82
N ASN A 619 -27.61 8.28 27.18
CA ASN A 619 -26.76 7.43 26.35
C ASN A 619 -25.80 6.60 27.22
N MET A 620 -25.54 5.35 26.81
CA MET A 620 -24.67 4.41 27.54
C MET A 620 -23.25 4.94 27.86
N TRP A 621 -22.73 5.85 27.02
CA TRP A 621 -21.39 6.43 27.16
C TRP A 621 -21.39 7.95 27.35
N ALA A 622 -22.56 8.56 27.49
CA ALA A 622 -22.74 10.01 27.60
C ALA A 622 -22.17 10.83 26.42
N GLN A 623 -22.07 10.24 25.22
CA GLN A 623 -21.56 10.93 24.03
C GLN A 623 -22.64 11.67 23.23
N ASN A 624 -23.92 11.42 23.52
CA ASN A 624 -25.08 12.07 22.90
C ASN A 624 -26.11 12.34 24.01
N TRP A 625 -26.50 13.60 24.20
CA TRP A 625 -27.43 14.04 25.24
C TRP A 625 -28.80 14.44 24.69
N GLU A 626 -29.02 14.28 23.39
CA GLU A 626 -30.28 14.65 22.72
C GLU A 626 -31.52 14.02 23.35
N PRO A 627 -31.50 12.74 23.81
CA PRO A 627 -32.67 12.13 24.44
C PRO A 627 -33.15 12.84 25.71
N LEU A 628 -32.33 13.72 26.30
CA LEU A 628 -32.73 14.54 27.45
C LEU A 628 -33.59 15.73 27.06
N LEU A 629 -33.62 16.16 25.79
CA LEU A 629 -34.26 17.40 25.35
C LEU A 629 -35.70 17.56 25.86
N PRO A 630 -36.59 16.54 25.79
CA PRO A 630 -37.96 16.66 26.32
C PRO A 630 -38.01 16.94 27.82
N ARG A 631 -36.99 16.53 28.58
CA ARG A 631 -36.88 16.76 30.03
C ARG A 631 -36.26 18.13 30.33
N LEU A 632 -35.29 18.55 29.53
CA LEU A 632 -34.59 19.83 29.70
C LEU A 632 -35.49 21.01 29.32
N MET A 633 -36.37 20.82 28.33
CA MET A 633 -37.32 21.82 27.84
C MET A 633 -38.68 21.18 27.48
N PRO A 634 -39.54 20.86 28.47
CA PRO A 634 -40.84 20.22 28.23
C PRO A 634 -41.79 21.01 27.32
N ASN A 635 -41.71 22.34 27.36
CA ASN A 635 -42.54 23.24 26.55
C ASN A 635 -41.97 23.49 25.15
N ALA A 636 -40.80 22.93 24.83
CA ALA A 636 -40.13 23.06 23.54
C ALA A 636 -40.46 21.92 22.56
N THR A 637 -41.51 21.13 22.83
CA THR A 637 -41.97 19.99 22.02
C THR A 637 -42.45 20.36 20.61
N LEU A 638 -42.32 21.62 20.23
CA LEU A 638 -42.68 22.11 18.90
C LEU A 638 -41.57 21.72 17.92
N SER A 639 -41.88 20.75 17.04
CA SER A 639 -41.29 20.55 15.70
C SER A 639 -40.14 19.56 15.46
N GLY A 640 -39.93 18.56 16.32
CA GLY A 640 -39.22 17.35 15.88
C GLY A 640 -39.02 16.29 16.95
N GLY A 641 -38.33 15.19 16.61
CA GLY A 641 -38.43 13.92 17.31
C GLY A 641 -39.68 13.16 16.89
N GLU A 642 -40.57 12.83 17.83
CA GLU A 642 -41.78 12.04 17.58
C GLU A 642 -42.77 12.75 16.63
N GLU A 643 -42.91 14.07 16.72
CA GLU A 643 -43.80 14.82 15.81
C GLU A 643 -43.31 14.78 14.36
N ALA A 644 -42.02 15.03 14.12
CA ALA A 644 -41.42 14.90 12.79
C ALA A 644 -41.50 13.44 12.29
N THR A 645 -41.31 12.47 13.17
CA THR A 645 -41.48 11.04 12.88
C THR A 645 -42.91 10.72 12.43
N GLN A 646 -43.92 11.28 13.08
CA GLN A 646 -45.32 11.12 12.66
C GLN A 646 -45.60 11.75 11.30
N VAL A 647 -45.02 12.92 11.02
CA VAL A 647 -45.12 13.55 9.69
C VAL A 647 -44.48 12.67 8.61
N LEU A 648 -43.28 12.13 8.86
CA LEU A 648 -42.60 11.20 7.96
C LEU A 648 -43.45 9.95 7.69
N ARG A 649 -44.03 9.34 8.72
CA ARG A 649 -44.89 8.15 8.60
C ARG A 649 -46.20 8.41 7.85
N ARG A 650 -46.76 9.62 7.96
CA ARG A 650 -47.94 10.01 7.18
C ARG A 650 -47.61 10.23 5.70
N ARG A 651 -46.39 10.70 5.41
CA ARG A 651 -45.99 11.11 4.05
C ARG A 651 -45.38 9.97 3.24
N TYR A 652 -44.64 9.07 3.88
CA TYR A 652 -43.89 8.01 3.21
C TYR A 652 -44.37 6.64 3.68
N SER A 653 -44.62 5.74 2.72
CA SER A 653 -45.13 4.40 3.00
C SER A 653 -44.03 3.34 3.17
N SER A 654 -42.78 3.67 2.83
CA SER A 654 -41.64 2.76 3.01
C SER A 654 -40.34 3.53 3.25
N PHE A 655 -39.39 2.89 3.95
CA PHE A 655 -38.05 3.46 4.15
C PHE A 655 -37.31 3.67 2.82
N THR A 656 -37.53 2.82 1.82
CA THR A 656 -36.97 2.99 0.46
C THR A 656 -37.38 4.31 -0.17
N GLN A 657 -38.59 4.84 0.10
CA GLN A 657 -38.96 6.18 -0.37
C GLN A 657 -38.13 7.27 0.29
N LEU A 658 -37.74 7.12 1.56
CA LEU A 658 -36.81 8.05 2.21
C LEU A 658 -35.42 8.00 1.56
N VAL A 659 -34.95 6.82 1.12
CA VAL A 659 -33.70 6.68 0.35
C VAL A 659 -33.79 7.47 -0.97
N VAL A 660 -34.94 7.47 -1.64
CA VAL A 660 -35.17 8.29 -2.84
C VAL A 660 -35.15 9.79 -2.51
N VAL A 661 -35.76 10.20 -1.39
CA VAL A 661 -35.72 11.61 -0.94
C VAL A 661 -34.29 12.04 -0.60
N ALA A 662 -33.51 11.20 0.07
CA ALA A 662 -32.11 11.47 0.35
C ALA A 662 -31.28 11.57 -0.94
N GLN A 663 -31.58 10.74 -1.96
CA GLN A 663 -30.95 10.86 -3.28
C GLN A 663 -31.30 12.18 -3.97
N ASP A 664 -32.57 12.63 -3.90
CA ASP A 664 -33.01 13.89 -4.50
C ASP A 664 -32.17 15.08 -4.01
N PHE A 665 -31.79 15.09 -2.74
CA PHE A 665 -30.89 16.10 -2.20
C PHE A 665 -29.57 16.19 -3.00
N PHE A 666 -28.90 15.06 -3.25
CA PHE A 666 -27.66 15.02 -4.02
C PHE A 666 -27.89 15.33 -5.52
N LEU A 667 -28.99 14.86 -6.10
CA LEU A 667 -29.37 15.21 -7.48
C LEU A 667 -29.56 16.72 -7.64
N SER A 668 -30.14 17.39 -6.65
CA SER A 668 -30.31 18.86 -6.66
C SER A 668 -28.96 19.62 -6.69
N LEU A 669 -27.91 19.01 -6.15
CA LEU A 669 -26.53 19.52 -6.20
C LEU A 669 -25.82 19.13 -7.51
N GLY A 670 -26.51 18.43 -8.41
CA GLY A 670 -25.99 18.00 -9.70
C GLY A 670 -25.22 16.67 -9.67
N PHE A 671 -25.20 15.92 -8.57
CA PHE A 671 -24.60 14.59 -8.53
C PHE A 671 -25.35 13.60 -9.45
N PRO A 672 -24.68 12.55 -9.95
CA PRO A 672 -25.35 11.50 -10.71
C PRO A 672 -26.30 10.67 -9.82
N PRO A 673 -27.28 9.97 -10.40
CA PRO A 673 -28.08 8.99 -9.66
C PRO A 673 -27.20 7.82 -9.18
N LEU A 674 -27.61 7.20 -8.07
CA LEU A 674 -26.97 5.97 -7.58
C LEU A 674 -27.16 4.81 -8.59
N PRO A 675 -26.17 3.91 -8.73
CA PRO A 675 -26.21 2.84 -9.72
C PRO A 675 -27.31 1.81 -9.43
N LEU A 676 -27.77 1.06 -10.44
CA LEU A 676 -28.83 0.06 -10.28
C LEU A 676 -28.49 -1.04 -9.25
N ASN A 677 -27.22 -1.43 -9.14
CA ASN A 677 -26.76 -2.41 -8.16
C ASN A 677 -26.99 -1.93 -6.72
N PHE A 678 -26.95 -0.62 -6.46
CA PHE A 678 -27.23 -0.06 -5.14
C PHE A 678 -28.65 -0.43 -4.71
N TRP A 679 -29.64 -0.21 -5.57
CA TRP A 679 -31.05 -0.48 -5.26
C TRP A 679 -31.37 -1.96 -5.13
N THR A 680 -30.69 -2.82 -5.90
CA THR A 680 -30.97 -4.26 -5.94
C THR A 680 -30.20 -5.07 -4.91
N ARG A 681 -29.09 -4.54 -4.37
CA ARG A 681 -28.18 -5.29 -3.47
C ARG A 681 -28.00 -4.68 -2.08
N SER A 682 -28.50 -3.47 -1.85
CA SER A 682 -28.50 -2.85 -0.51
C SER A 682 -29.56 -3.47 0.39
N GLN A 683 -29.31 -3.40 1.69
CA GLN A 683 -30.29 -3.78 2.71
C GLN A 683 -30.78 -2.50 3.39
N PHE A 684 -31.98 -2.06 3.05
CA PHE A 684 -32.55 -0.82 3.59
C PHE A 684 -33.33 -1.02 4.89
N VAL A 685 -33.94 -2.20 5.06
CA VAL A 685 -34.80 -2.55 6.18
C VAL A 685 -34.38 -3.90 6.76
N ARG A 686 -34.81 -4.19 8.00
CA ARG A 686 -34.56 -5.49 8.63
C ARG A 686 -35.22 -6.61 7.81
N PRO A 687 -34.49 -7.68 7.44
CA PRO A 687 -35.06 -8.85 6.78
C PRO A 687 -36.10 -9.55 7.66
N THR A 688 -37.13 -10.12 7.03
CA THR A 688 -38.20 -10.90 7.70
C THR A 688 -37.96 -12.40 7.68
N ASP A 689 -36.85 -12.86 7.08
CA ASP A 689 -36.48 -14.27 6.89
C ASP A 689 -35.80 -14.92 8.12
N GLY A 690 -35.78 -14.22 9.26
CA GLY A 690 -35.17 -14.68 10.50
C GLY A 690 -33.66 -14.45 10.60
N THR A 691 -33.02 -13.86 9.58
CA THR A 691 -31.61 -13.44 9.68
C THR A 691 -31.43 -12.30 10.67
N LYS A 692 -30.27 -12.27 11.34
CA LYS A 692 -29.90 -11.23 12.32
C LYS A 692 -28.76 -10.38 11.77
N PRO A 693 -29.04 -9.41 10.89
CA PRO A 693 -28.01 -8.55 10.35
C PRO A 693 -27.48 -7.58 11.41
N VAL A 694 -26.28 -7.05 11.18
CA VAL A 694 -25.80 -5.87 11.88
C VAL A 694 -26.62 -4.67 11.43
N CYS A 695 -27.33 -4.05 12.36
CA CYS A 695 -28.26 -2.93 12.08
C CYS A 695 -27.63 -1.55 12.22
N HIS A 696 -26.31 -1.45 12.47
CA HIS A 696 -25.62 -0.17 12.45
C HIS A 696 -25.56 0.34 11.00
N GLY A 697 -26.06 1.56 10.76
CA GLY A 697 -26.00 2.19 9.45
C GLY A 697 -24.58 2.21 8.93
N SER A 698 -24.37 1.72 7.71
CA SER A 698 -23.06 1.69 7.08
C SER A 698 -23.14 1.65 5.55
N ALA A 699 -22.24 2.41 4.92
CA ALA A 699 -21.98 2.37 3.49
C ALA A 699 -20.75 1.51 3.18
N THR A 700 -20.85 0.64 2.18
CA THR A 700 -19.75 -0.24 1.77
C THR A 700 -19.36 -0.01 0.31
N ASN A 701 -18.06 0.16 0.07
CA ASN A 701 -17.46 0.15 -1.26
C ASN A 701 -16.99 -1.27 -1.61
N PHE A 702 -17.50 -1.86 -2.69
CA PHE A 702 -17.07 -3.18 -3.14
C PHE A 702 -15.86 -3.12 -4.09
N TYR A 703 -15.27 -1.95 -4.32
CA TYR A 703 -14.11 -1.76 -5.20
C TYR A 703 -14.34 -2.30 -6.62
N SER A 704 -15.60 -2.21 -7.08
CA SER A 704 -16.03 -2.42 -8.45
C SER A 704 -16.58 -1.09 -8.99
N ARG A 705 -16.65 -0.93 -10.31
CA ARG A 705 -17.03 0.35 -10.94
C ARG A 705 -18.39 0.89 -10.47
N ASP A 706 -19.35 0.00 -10.24
CA ASP A 706 -20.74 0.40 -9.97
C ASP A 706 -21.38 -0.43 -8.83
N ASP A 707 -20.58 -0.85 -7.84
CA ASP A 707 -21.09 -1.63 -6.69
C ASP A 707 -20.74 -0.93 -5.37
N VAL A 708 -21.68 -0.08 -4.94
CA VAL A 708 -21.73 0.54 -3.61
C VAL A 708 -23.06 0.16 -2.98
N ARG A 709 -23.07 -0.08 -1.68
CA ARG A 709 -24.27 -0.57 -0.98
C ARG A 709 -24.45 0.10 0.36
N LEU A 710 -25.70 0.27 0.74
CA LEU A 710 -26.14 0.71 2.05
C LEU A 710 -26.62 -0.49 2.86
N MET A 711 -26.17 -0.60 4.11
CA MET A 711 -26.68 -1.54 5.08
C MET A 711 -27.30 -0.77 6.24
N MET A 712 -28.62 -0.86 6.38
CA MET A 712 -29.40 -0.29 7.45
C MET A 712 -30.56 -1.23 7.82
N CYS A 713 -31.04 -1.12 9.05
CA CYS A 713 -32.34 -1.63 9.46
C CYS A 713 -33.30 -0.45 9.63
N GLY A 714 -33.46 0.35 8.57
CA GLY A 714 -34.07 1.66 8.65
C GLY A 714 -35.57 1.62 8.95
N GLU A 715 -35.98 2.51 9.83
CA GLU A 715 -37.36 2.79 10.18
C GLU A 715 -37.74 4.20 9.73
N ILE A 716 -39.04 4.45 9.54
CA ILE A 716 -39.53 5.78 9.17
C ILE A 716 -39.60 6.64 10.44
N ASN A 717 -38.48 7.29 10.77
CA ASN A 717 -38.30 8.24 11.88
C ASN A 717 -37.21 9.29 11.54
N GLU A 718 -37.11 10.36 12.35
CA GLU A 718 -36.14 11.46 12.09
C GLU A 718 -34.67 11.01 12.25
N ASP A 719 -34.37 10.10 13.19
CA ASP A 719 -33.01 9.64 13.49
C ASP A 719 -32.41 8.80 12.34
N ASP A 720 -33.20 7.90 11.76
CA ASP A 720 -32.79 7.11 10.61
C ASP A 720 -32.77 7.94 9.33
N PHE A 721 -33.61 9.00 9.23
CA PHE A 721 -33.50 9.97 8.15
C PHE A 721 -32.20 10.78 8.23
N TYR A 722 -31.79 11.17 9.44
CA TYR A 722 -30.49 11.78 9.70
C TYR A 722 -29.35 10.82 9.31
N THR A 723 -29.39 9.58 9.79
CA THR A 723 -28.35 8.57 9.54
C THR A 723 -28.26 8.23 8.06
N LEU A 724 -29.39 8.14 7.37
CA LEU A 724 -29.44 7.93 5.93
C LEU A 724 -28.65 9.00 5.16
N HIS A 725 -28.77 10.29 5.51
CA HIS A 725 -28.00 11.35 4.85
C HIS A 725 -26.49 11.23 5.11
N HIS A 726 -26.10 10.81 6.32
CA HIS A 726 -24.71 10.50 6.65
C HIS A 726 -24.15 9.44 5.70
N GLU A 727 -24.81 8.29 5.61
CA GLU A 727 -24.37 7.16 4.81
C GLU A 727 -24.38 7.46 3.30
N MET A 728 -25.35 8.26 2.85
CA MET A 728 -25.40 8.72 1.46
C MET A 728 -24.17 9.57 1.10
N GLY A 729 -23.63 10.35 2.04
CA GLY A 729 -22.37 11.07 1.87
C GLY A 729 -21.20 10.12 1.57
N HIS A 730 -21.09 9.00 2.28
CA HIS A 730 -20.08 7.97 2.01
C HIS A 730 -20.22 7.36 0.62
N LEU A 731 -21.44 6.98 0.22
CA LEU A 731 -21.71 6.40 -1.09
C LEU A 731 -21.29 7.34 -2.23
N TYR A 732 -21.65 8.62 -2.14
CA TYR A 732 -21.25 9.60 -3.15
C TYR A 732 -19.75 9.90 -3.13
N TYR A 733 -19.09 9.82 -1.98
CA TYR A 733 -17.63 9.90 -1.92
C TYR A 733 -16.98 8.70 -2.63
N PHE A 734 -17.46 7.48 -2.37
CA PHE A 734 -16.97 6.26 -3.04
C PHE A 734 -17.07 6.36 -4.56
N LEU A 735 -18.22 6.83 -5.06
CA LEU A 735 -18.46 7.01 -6.49
C LEU A 735 -17.56 8.10 -7.09
N ALA A 736 -17.37 9.23 -6.39
CA ALA A 736 -16.59 10.35 -6.89
C ALA A 736 -15.11 9.99 -7.16
N TYR A 737 -14.46 9.26 -6.25
CA TYR A 737 -13.05 8.88 -6.42
C TYR A 737 -12.86 7.53 -7.14
N ASN A 738 -13.91 6.88 -7.63
CA ASN A 738 -13.78 5.51 -8.16
C ASN A 738 -12.86 5.39 -9.39
N HIS A 739 -12.68 6.49 -10.12
CA HIS A 739 -11.73 6.58 -11.24
C HIS A 739 -10.26 6.60 -10.79
N GLN A 740 -9.98 6.87 -9.50
CA GLN A 740 -8.62 6.85 -8.95
C GLN A 740 -8.06 5.43 -8.88
N PRO A 741 -6.73 5.26 -8.95
CA PRO A 741 -6.08 3.98 -8.64
C PRO A 741 -6.45 3.50 -7.23
N PHE A 742 -6.55 2.17 -7.02
CA PHE A 742 -6.96 1.57 -5.75
C PHE A 742 -6.26 2.20 -4.52
N LEU A 743 -4.95 2.42 -4.60
CA LEU A 743 -4.15 3.02 -3.53
C LEU A 743 -4.59 4.44 -3.12
N PHE A 744 -5.42 5.12 -3.92
CA PHE A 744 -5.97 6.45 -3.65
C PHE A 744 -7.50 6.47 -3.47
N ARG A 745 -8.17 5.32 -3.49
CA ARG A 745 -9.64 5.19 -3.30
C ARG A 745 -10.04 5.22 -1.83
N SER A 746 -9.72 6.33 -1.16
CA SER A 746 -10.13 6.64 0.21
C SER A 746 -10.34 8.15 0.33
N GLY A 747 -10.99 8.60 1.41
CA GLY A 747 -11.03 10.04 1.72
C GLY A 747 -9.64 10.64 1.89
N ALA A 748 -9.51 11.96 1.74
CA ALA A 748 -8.23 12.66 1.83
C ALA A 748 -7.46 12.35 3.14
N SER A 749 -8.23 12.14 4.20
CA SER A 749 -7.88 11.37 5.41
C SER A 749 -9.14 10.69 5.95
N SER A 750 -9.00 9.84 6.96
CA SER A 750 -10.14 9.24 7.66
C SER A 750 -11.10 10.30 8.23
N ALA A 751 -10.58 11.39 8.80
CA ALA A 751 -11.40 12.50 9.30
C ALA A 751 -12.21 13.20 8.20
N PHE A 752 -11.61 13.39 7.02
CA PHE A 752 -12.34 13.96 5.87
C PHE A 752 -13.48 13.05 5.42
N HIS A 753 -13.27 11.74 5.44
CA HIS A 753 -14.29 10.80 5.00
C HIS A 753 -15.56 10.87 5.87
N GLU A 754 -15.38 10.90 7.19
CA GLU A 754 -16.47 11.08 8.16
C GLU A 754 -17.12 12.46 8.05
N ALA A 755 -16.33 13.51 7.76
CA ALA A 755 -16.83 14.88 7.71
C ALA A 755 -17.85 15.10 6.59
N ILE A 756 -17.74 14.39 5.47
CA ILE A 756 -18.65 14.58 4.32
C ILE A 756 -20.08 14.19 4.67
N GLY A 757 -20.29 13.01 5.26
CA GLY A 757 -21.63 12.54 5.64
C GLY A 757 -22.33 13.56 6.54
N ASP A 758 -21.63 14.02 7.58
CA ASP A 758 -22.18 14.99 8.51
C ASP A 758 -22.29 16.42 7.92
N SER A 759 -21.45 16.83 6.98
CA SER A 759 -21.60 18.13 6.30
C SER A 759 -22.92 18.21 5.54
N ILE A 760 -23.32 17.10 4.90
CA ILE A 760 -24.58 16.98 4.18
C ILE A 760 -25.76 17.02 5.15
N ILE A 761 -25.63 16.41 6.33
CA ILE A 761 -26.65 16.51 7.38
C ILE A 761 -26.91 17.96 7.77
N TYR A 762 -25.87 18.77 7.98
CA TYR A 762 -26.05 20.20 8.32
C TYR A 762 -26.89 20.94 7.28
N ALA A 763 -26.84 20.53 6.02
CA ALA A 763 -27.66 21.06 4.95
C ALA A 763 -29.08 20.46 4.90
N ALA A 764 -29.19 19.14 5.01
CA ALA A 764 -30.44 18.40 4.88
C ALA A 764 -31.39 18.63 6.09
N MET A 765 -30.83 18.94 7.26
CA MET A 765 -31.59 19.13 8.51
C MET A 765 -31.91 20.59 8.82
N THR A 766 -31.66 21.51 7.89
CA THR A 766 -31.98 22.94 8.07
C THR A 766 -33.48 23.15 8.21
N THR A 767 -33.89 24.14 8.98
CA THR A 767 -35.31 24.51 9.12
C THR A 767 -35.96 24.80 7.76
N GLN A 768 -35.22 25.45 6.85
CA GLN A 768 -35.71 25.73 5.50
C GLN A 768 -35.91 24.47 4.66
N HIS A 769 -34.95 23.55 4.66
CA HIS A 769 -35.07 22.30 3.92
C HIS A 769 -36.20 21.43 4.47
N ARG A 770 -36.29 21.31 5.81
CA ARG A 770 -37.37 20.57 6.48
C ARG A 770 -38.75 21.16 6.18
N ARG A 771 -38.90 22.49 6.06
CA ARG A 771 -40.13 23.13 5.57
C ARG A 771 -40.46 22.76 4.13
N ARG A 772 -39.46 22.75 3.24
CA ARG A 772 -39.64 22.31 1.84
C ARG A 772 -40.13 20.85 1.78
N LEU A 773 -39.58 19.99 2.63
CA LEU A 773 -40.03 18.61 2.81
C LEU A 773 -41.29 18.48 3.67
N GLY A 774 -41.94 19.57 4.07
CA GLY A 774 -43.18 19.55 4.83
C GLY A 774 -43.05 18.96 6.24
N PHE A 775 -41.84 18.82 6.79
CA PHE A 775 -41.56 18.26 8.12
C PHE A 775 -41.92 19.21 9.26
N LEU A 776 -41.96 20.52 8.98
CA LEU A 776 -42.30 21.56 9.94
C LEU A 776 -43.56 22.27 9.43
N HIS A 777 -44.69 22.12 10.14
CA HIS A 777 -45.89 22.87 9.83
C HIS A 777 -45.67 24.36 10.12
N SER A 778 -46.11 25.22 9.20
CA SER A 778 -46.14 26.67 9.37
C SER A 778 -47.33 27.05 10.26
N ASP A 779 -47.34 26.62 11.52
CA ASP A 779 -48.35 27.07 12.46
C ASP A 779 -48.00 28.49 12.92
N ASN A 780 -48.90 29.45 12.64
CA ASN A 780 -48.74 30.87 12.94
C ASN A 780 -48.63 31.19 14.45
N ASN A 781 -48.76 30.19 15.32
CA ASN A 781 -48.76 30.33 16.78
C ASN A 781 -47.41 30.02 17.44
N VAL A 782 -46.39 29.54 16.70
CA VAL A 782 -45.07 29.22 17.26
C VAL A 782 -44.09 30.38 17.04
N ASN A 783 -43.48 30.88 18.12
CA ASN A 783 -42.42 31.88 18.02
C ASN A 783 -41.21 31.30 17.27
N GLN A 784 -40.94 31.85 16.09
CA GLN A 784 -39.87 31.42 15.18
C GLN A 784 -38.49 31.40 15.85
N LYS A 785 -38.24 32.34 16.77
CA LYS A 785 -36.96 32.47 17.47
C LYS A 785 -36.76 31.34 18.48
N ASP A 786 -37.80 30.98 19.21
CA ASP A 786 -37.74 29.88 20.19
C ASP A 786 -37.55 28.55 19.47
N LEU A 787 -38.24 28.37 18.36
CA LEU A 787 -38.08 27.22 17.47
C LEU A 787 -36.64 27.06 16.94
N GLU A 788 -35.99 28.16 16.55
CA GLU A 788 -34.60 28.13 16.10
C GLU A 788 -33.63 27.72 17.21
N ILE A 789 -33.79 28.28 18.42
CA ILE A 789 -32.98 27.94 19.59
C ILE A 789 -33.14 26.47 19.97
N VAL A 790 -34.36 25.94 19.97
CA VAL A 790 -34.63 24.52 20.29
C VAL A 790 -33.98 23.59 19.28
N ASN A 791 -34.04 23.93 17.99
CA ASN A 791 -33.37 23.15 16.95
C ASN A 791 -31.84 23.17 17.07
N LEU A 792 -31.27 24.34 17.39
CA LEU A 792 -29.85 24.46 17.67
C LEU A 792 -29.46 23.66 18.92
N LEU A 793 -30.25 23.73 19.99
CA LEU A 793 -30.01 22.98 21.22
C LEU A 793 -30.08 21.47 20.96
N ARG A 794 -31.08 20.98 20.22
CA ARG A 794 -31.18 19.56 19.83
C ARG A 794 -29.90 19.10 19.13
N GLN A 795 -29.45 19.82 18.11
CA GLN A 795 -28.22 19.48 17.40
C GLN A 795 -26.99 19.59 18.31
N ALA A 796 -26.93 20.60 19.17
CA ALA A 796 -25.82 20.79 20.10
C ALA A 796 -25.71 19.63 21.10
N LEU A 797 -26.83 19.12 21.62
CA LEU A 797 -26.87 17.97 22.51
C LEU A 797 -26.34 16.68 21.85
N VAL A 798 -26.42 16.55 20.52
CA VAL A 798 -25.78 15.46 19.76
C VAL A 798 -24.29 15.73 19.55
N LYS A 799 -23.93 16.91 19.03
CA LYS A 799 -22.60 17.18 18.45
C LYS A 799 -21.58 17.72 19.45
N ILE A 800 -22.00 18.58 20.39
CA ILE A 800 -21.07 19.26 21.29
C ILE A 800 -20.52 18.32 22.37
N PRO A 801 -21.32 17.44 23.03
CA PRO A 801 -20.79 16.43 23.96
C PRO A 801 -19.88 15.37 23.31
N LEU A 802 -20.10 15.08 22.02
CA LEU A 802 -19.28 14.13 21.27
C LEU A 802 -17.82 14.57 21.16
N LEU A 803 -17.54 15.88 21.09
CA LEU A 803 -16.19 16.43 20.95
C LEU A 803 -15.28 16.08 22.15
N PRO A 804 -15.57 16.47 23.40
CA PRO A 804 -14.76 16.10 24.55
C PRO A 804 -14.79 14.59 24.82
N TYR A 805 -15.89 13.90 24.49
CA TYR A 805 -15.95 12.44 24.55
C TYR A 805 -14.91 11.79 23.61
N SER A 806 -14.86 12.23 22.35
CA SER A 806 -13.99 11.68 21.32
C SER A 806 -12.52 11.99 21.61
N LEU A 807 -12.23 13.22 22.05
CA LEU A 807 -10.87 13.65 22.39
C LEU A 807 -10.32 12.90 23.60
N SER A 808 -11.10 12.80 24.68
CA SER A 808 -10.67 12.06 25.88
C SER A 808 -10.43 10.57 25.59
N LEU A 809 -11.29 9.95 24.78
CA LEU A 809 -11.15 8.56 24.37
C LEU A 809 -9.87 8.34 23.57
N GLU A 810 -9.60 9.15 22.55
CA GLU A 810 -8.41 8.91 21.72
C GLU A 810 -7.11 9.25 22.46
N LYS A 811 -7.08 10.31 23.28
CA LYS A 811 -5.92 10.61 24.11
C LYS A 811 -5.58 9.44 25.05
N TRP A 812 -6.59 8.78 25.60
CA TRP A 812 -6.39 7.56 26.40
C TRP A 812 -5.74 6.45 25.56
N ARG A 813 -6.24 6.21 24.34
CA ARG A 813 -5.69 5.17 23.45
C ARG A 813 -4.27 5.46 22.99
N TRP A 814 -3.96 6.70 22.64
CA TRP A 814 -2.60 7.10 22.27
C TRP A 814 -1.63 6.84 23.42
N ALA A 815 -2.00 7.19 24.65
CA ALA A 815 -1.18 6.94 25.82
C ALA A 815 -1.04 5.43 26.16
N VAL A 816 -2.09 4.63 25.96
CA VAL A 816 -2.03 3.16 26.07
C VAL A 816 -1.11 2.55 25.01
N MET A 817 -1.24 2.95 23.74
CA MET A 817 -0.41 2.44 22.64
C MET A 817 1.06 2.85 22.79
N ALA A 818 1.32 4.06 23.28
CA ALA A 818 2.66 4.52 23.59
C ALA A 818 3.26 3.88 24.88
N GLY A 819 2.50 3.03 25.58
CA GLY A 819 2.92 2.38 26.83
C GLY A 819 3.00 3.31 28.06
N GLN A 820 2.47 4.53 27.95
CA GLN A 820 2.42 5.51 29.04
C GLN A 820 1.38 5.13 30.10
N ILE A 821 0.27 4.51 29.68
CA ILE A 821 -0.73 3.92 30.58
C ILE A 821 -0.61 2.41 30.50
N LYS A 822 -0.33 1.77 31.65
CA LYS A 822 -0.18 0.32 31.76
C LYS A 822 -1.54 -0.37 32.06
N PRO A 823 -1.67 -1.69 31.82
CA PRO A 823 -2.92 -2.44 32.04
C PRO A 823 -3.52 -2.34 33.45
N ASP A 824 -2.69 -2.15 34.47
CA ASP A 824 -3.05 -1.96 35.87
C ASP A 824 -3.52 -0.52 36.19
N GLN A 825 -3.58 0.35 35.19
CA GLN A 825 -3.99 1.77 35.31
C GLN A 825 -5.06 2.15 34.28
N TYR A 826 -5.50 1.20 33.46
CA TYR A 826 -6.41 1.45 32.34
C TYR A 826 -7.70 2.15 32.78
N ASN A 827 -8.34 1.65 33.84
CA ASN A 827 -9.67 2.11 34.20
C ASN A 827 -9.63 3.46 34.92
N ARG A 828 -8.66 3.66 35.81
CA ARG A 828 -8.42 4.93 36.50
C ARG A 828 -8.06 6.04 35.52
N ALA A 829 -7.13 5.78 34.60
CA ALA A 829 -6.73 6.76 33.60
C ALA A 829 -7.90 7.13 32.67
N TRP A 830 -8.74 6.16 32.31
CA TRP A 830 -9.96 6.40 31.54
C TRP A 830 -10.89 7.40 32.23
N TRP A 831 -11.24 7.15 33.50
CA TRP A 831 -12.15 8.02 34.24
C TRP A 831 -11.54 9.39 34.57
N ASN A 832 -10.23 9.48 34.82
CA ASN A 832 -9.54 10.76 34.96
C ASN A 832 -9.65 11.60 33.68
N MET A 833 -9.56 10.99 32.49
CA MET A 833 -9.76 11.71 31.23
C MET A 833 -11.23 12.10 31.01
N LYS A 834 -12.19 11.25 31.40
CA LYS A 834 -13.62 11.60 31.34
C LYS A 834 -13.93 12.80 32.24
N LEU A 835 -13.43 12.81 33.48
CA LEU A 835 -13.58 13.95 34.38
C LEU A 835 -12.92 15.20 33.81
N LYS A 836 -11.64 15.13 33.41
CA LYS A 836 -10.87 16.28 32.92
C LYS A 836 -11.50 16.98 31.72
N TYR A 837 -11.96 16.23 30.72
CA TYR A 837 -12.45 16.81 29.47
C TYR A 837 -13.97 17.00 29.43
N GLN A 838 -14.73 16.21 30.17
CA GLN A 838 -16.21 16.24 30.12
C GLN A 838 -16.88 16.63 31.45
N GLY A 839 -16.17 16.67 32.57
CA GLY A 839 -16.82 16.85 33.88
C GLY A 839 -17.81 15.72 34.20
N ILE A 840 -17.52 14.50 33.74
CA ILE A 840 -18.36 13.31 33.92
C ILE A 840 -17.65 12.28 34.79
N VAL A 841 -18.39 11.69 35.73
CA VAL A 841 -17.92 10.69 36.68
C VAL A 841 -18.69 9.37 36.55
N PRO A 842 -18.08 8.23 36.92
CA PRO A 842 -18.84 7.00 37.03
C PRO A 842 -19.86 7.14 38.17
N PRO A 843 -21.07 6.57 38.04
CA PRO A 843 -22.10 6.69 39.07
C PRO A 843 -21.89 5.80 40.28
N ILE A 844 -20.94 4.86 40.21
CA ILE A 844 -20.50 4.00 41.30
C ILE A 844 -18.97 3.93 41.29
N PRO A 845 -18.33 3.64 42.44
CA PRO A 845 -16.90 3.39 42.48
C PRO A 845 -16.47 2.30 41.49
N ARG A 846 -15.38 2.55 40.75
CA ARG A 846 -14.78 1.62 39.80
C ARG A 846 -13.35 1.30 40.21
N SER A 847 -12.90 0.10 39.89
CA SER A 847 -11.58 -0.42 40.22
C SER A 847 -10.82 -0.82 38.95
N GLU A 848 -9.60 -1.32 39.11
CA GLU A 848 -8.83 -1.91 38.01
C GLU A 848 -9.21 -3.37 37.72
N LYS A 849 -10.12 -3.98 38.49
CA LYS A 849 -10.78 -5.23 38.08
C LYS A 849 -11.77 -4.99 36.94
N ASP A 850 -12.27 -3.76 36.85
CA ASP A 850 -13.13 -3.31 35.77
C ASP A 850 -12.30 -2.93 34.53
N PHE A 851 -12.97 -2.85 33.39
CA PHE A 851 -12.39 -2.33 32.15
C PHE A 851 -13.48 -1.60 31.35
N ASP A 852 -13.88 -0.45 31.86
CA ASP A 852 -14.95 0.36 31.28
C ASP A 852 -14.68 0.86 29.84
N PRO A 853 -13.43 1.08 29.37
CA PRO A 853 -13.18 1.40 27.96
C PRO A 853 -13.75 0.36 26.99
N ALA A 854 -13.71 -0.94 27.33
CA ALA A 854 -14.27 -2.02 26.50
C ALA A 854 -15.79 -1.92 26.30
N SER A 855 -16.48 -1.12 27.12
CA SER A 855 -17.91 -0.86 26.92
C SER A 855 -18.23 -0.12 25.64
N LYS A 856 -17.25 0.44 24.92
CA LYS A 856 -17.41 1.11 23.63
C LYS A 856 -16.89 0.28 22.46
N PHE A 857 -17.74 0.04 21.46
CA PHE A 857 -17.44 -0.75 20.27
C PHE A 857 -16.11 -0.40 19.57
N HIS A 858 -15.75 0.88 19.49
CA HIS A 858 -14.55 1.34 18.76
C HIS A 858 -13.24 1.00 19.48
N ILE A 859 -13.29 0.77 20.80
CA ILE A 859 -12.16 0.26 21.57
C ILE A 859 -11.95 -1.22 21.22
N ILE A 860 -13.03 -2.00 21.19
CA ILE A 860 -13.03 -3.44 20.89
C ILE A 860 -12.66 -3.73 19.43
N SER A 861 -13.20 -2.98 18.48
CA SER A 861 -12.87 -3.11 17.04
C SER A 861 -11.54 -2.46 16.66
N ASN A 862 -10.84 -1.85 17.62
CA ASN A 862 -9.60 -1.11 17.42
C ASN A 862 -9.67 -0.01 16.34
N THR A 863 -10.81 0.66 16.19
CA THR A 863 -11.02 1.70 15.16
C THR A 863 -10.60 3.08 15.68
N PRO A 864 -9.65 3.81 15.04
CA PRO A 864 -9.21 5.15 15.46
C PRO A 864 -10.39 6.12 15.65
N TYR A 865 -10.48 6.82 16.77
CA TYR A 865 -11.64 7.63 17.14
C TYR A 865 -11.42 9.14 16.94
N ILE A 866 -10.17 9.59 16.78
CA ILE A 866 -9.86 11.01 16.52
C ILE A 866 -10.53 11.55 15.25
N ARG A 867 -10.85 10.64 14.31
CA ARG A 867 -11.62 10.96 13.10
C ARG A 867 -12.94 11.65 13.42
N TYR A 868 -13.63 11.27 14.49
CA TYR A 868 -14.93 11.86 14.87
C TYR A 868 -14.77 13.25 15.48
N PHE A 869 -13.69 13.49 16.24
CA PHE A 869 -13.37 14.82 16.77
C PHE A 869 -13.07 15.81 15.63
N LEU A 870 -12.15 15.43 14.74
CA LEU A 870 -11.77 16.27 13.60
C LEU A 870 -12.94 16.43 12.62
N SER A 871 -13.69 15.36 12.36
CA SER A 871 -14.90 15.38 11.52
C SER A 871 -15.92 16.37 12.06
N SER A 872 -16.18 16.36 13.38
CA SER A 872 -17.16 17.26 14.01
C SER A 872 -16.86 18.75 13.81
N ILE A 873 -15.60 19.08 13.56
CA ILE A 873 -15.13 20.44 13.27
C ILE A 873 -15.14 20.68 11.76
N LEU A 874 -14.50 19.80 11.00
CA LEU A 874 -14.40 19.87 9.55
C LEU A 874 -15.77 19.91 8.87
N GLN A 875 -16.75 19.17 9.39
CA GLN A 875 -18.10 19.10 8.81
C GLN A 875 -18.75 20.49 8.71
N VAL A 876 -18.53 21.35 9.71
CA VAL A 876 -19.12 22.70 9.73
C VAL A 876 -18.29 23.67 8.91
N GLN A 877 -16.97 23.50 8.87
CA GLN A 877 -16.09 24.26 7.97
C GLN A 877 -16.39 23.96 6.49
N ILE A 878 -16.60 22.69 6.16
CA ILE A 878 -17.02 22.25 4.82
C ILE A 878 -18.42 22.80 4.52
N PHE A 879 -19.37 22.67 5.44
CA PHE A 879 -20.71 23.22 5.27
C PHE A 879 -20.67 24.73 5.01
N GLN A 880 -19.87 25.51 5.76
CA GLN A 880 -19.69 26.93 5.50
C GLN A 880 -19.16 27.21 4.09
N ALA A 881 -18.16 26.46 3.62
CA ALA A 881 -17.63 26.61 2.27
C ALA A 881 -18.69 26.33 1.20
N LEU A 882 -19.56 25.33 1.42
CA LEU A 882 -20.69 25.03 0.54
C LEU A 882 -21.77 26.12 0.58
N CYS A 883 -22.02 26.71 1.75
CA CYS A 883 -22.92 27.85 1.92
C CYS A 883 -22.40 29.11 1.22
N ASP A 884 -21.10 29.36 1.27
CA ASP A 884 -20.49 30.46 0.54
C ASP A 884 -20.55 30.21 -0.97
N ALA A 885 -20.38 28.97 -1.41
CA ALA A 885 -20.55 28.58 -2.81
C ALA A 885 -22.02 28.69 -3.29
N SER A 886 -23.00 28.47 -2.40
CA SER A 886 -24.43 28.69 -2.69
C SER A 886 -24.89 30.14 -2.52
N GLN A 887 -24.00 31.06 -2.15
CA GLN A 887 -24.31 32.45 -1.81
C GLN A 887 -25.33 32.60 -0.66
N GLN A 888 -25.36 31.62 0.25
CA GLN A 888 -26.24 31.62 1.43
C GLN A 888 -25.48 31.59 2.76
N GLY A 889 -24.15 31.75 2.73
CA GLY A 889 -23.30 31.76 3.93
C GLY A 889 -23.14 33.13 4.59
N PRO A 890 -22.36 33.19 5.69
CA PRO A 890 -22.05 34.43 6.42
C PRO A 890 -21.42 35.51 5.56
N ARG A 891 -20.66 35.14 4.51
CA ARG A 891 -20.08 36.07 3.55
C ARG A 891 -21.13 36.90 2.79
N PHE A 892 -22.36 36.41 2.74
CA PHE A 892 -23.51 37.03 2.08
C PHE A 892 -24.54 37.57 3.08
N GLY A 893 -24.15 37.74 4.35
CA GLY A 893 -24.99 38.34 5.39
C GLY A 893 -26.03 37.42 6.02
N LYS A 894 -26.00 36.11 5.74
CA LYS A 894 -26.90 35.12 6.33
C LYS A 894 -26.20 34.30 7.44
N PRO A 895 -26.83 34.08 8.60
CA PRO A 895 -26.28 33.19 9.63
C PRO A 895 -26.04 31.78 9.09
N LEU A 896 -24.93 31.15 9.48
CA LEU A 896 -24.54 29.85 8.95
C LEU A 896 -25.60 28.76 9.25
N ASN A 897 -26.24 28.82 10.41
CA ASN A 897 -27.30 27.91 10.81
C ASN A 897 -28.62 28.05 10.02
N GLN A 898 -28.72 29.05 9.14
CA GLN A 898 -29.88 29.29 8.28
C GLN A 898 -29.60 29.01 6.79
N CYS A 899 -28.38 28.62 6.44
CA CYS A 899 -28.01 28.28 5.06
C CYS A 899 -28.71 27.00 4.59
N ASP A 900 -29.22 26.97 3.35
CA ASP A 900 -29.71 25.75 2.68
C ASP A 900 -29.08 25.63 1.28
N ILE A 901 -28.21 24.63 1.09
CA ILE A 901 -27.50 24.44 -0.18
C ILE A 901 -28.31 23.67 -1.24
N TYR A 902 -29.51 23.17 -0.91
CA TYR A 902 -30.34 22.43 -1.86
C TYR A 902 -30.58 23.21 -3.16
N GLY A 903 -30.39 22.56 -4.31
CA GLY A 903 -30.50 23.17 -5.64
C GLY A 903 -29.27 24.00 -6.07
N SER A 904 -28.23 24.10 -5.23
CA SER A 904 -26.98 24.79 -5.61
C SER A 904 -26.03 23.88 -6.39
N VAL A 905 -26.11 23.97 -7.71
CA VAL A 905 -25.19 23.26 -8.63
C VAL A 905 -23.74 23.68 -8.40
N GLU A 906 -23.49 24.96 -8.07
CA GLU A 906 -22.13 25.45 -7.79
C GLU A 906 -21.54 24.82 -6.52
N ALA A 907 -22.31 24.73 -5.43
CA ALA A 907 -21.86 24.05 -4.22
C ALA A 907 -21.58 22.56 -4.50
N GLY A 908 -22.45 21.91 -5.29
CA GLY A 908 -22.24 20.52 -5.70
C GLY A 908 -21.05 20.31 -6.64
N ASN A 909 -20.72 21.26 -7.51
CA ASN A 909 -19.52 21.21 -8.35
C ASN A 909 -18.25 21.19 -7.49
N ARG A 910 -18.14 22.11 -6.53
CA ARG A 910 -16.99 22.16 -5.61
C ARG A 910 -16.89 20.91 -4.75
N LEU A 911 -18.03 20.44 -4.24
CA LEU A 911 -18.06 19.20 -3.47
C LEU A 911 -17.55 18.03 -4.31
N ARG A 912 -18.10 17.81 -5.50
CA ARG A 912 -17.67 16.72 -6.40
C ARG A 912 -16.19 16.81 -6.77
N GLU A 913 -15.69 18.00 -7.08
CA GLU A 913 -14.28 18.20 -7.40
C GLU A 913 -13.38 17.77 -6.23
N MET A 914 -13.69 18.21 -5.01
CA MET A 914 -12.96 17.83 -3.81
C MET A 914 -13.03 16.33 -3.55
N LEU A 915 -14.23 15.72 -3.65
CA LEU A 915 -14.43 14.28 -3.45
C LEU A 915 -13.67 13.45 -4.51
N SER A 916 -13.60 13.93 -5.76
CA SER A 916 -12.94 13.23 -6.87
C SER A 916 -11.44 13.01 -6.68
N LEU A 917 -10.80 13.85 -5.86
CA LEU A 917 -9.38 13.72 -5.53
C LEU A 917 -9.08 12.43 -4.75
N GLY A 918 -10.07 11.91 -4.02
CA GLY A 918 -9.87 10.85 -3.04
C GLY A 918 -8.69 11.20 -2.13
N SER A 919 -7.72 10.30 -2.07
CA SER A 919 -6.50 10.51 -1.27
C SER A 919 -5.25 10.69 -2.13
N SER A 920 -5.43 11.01 -3.42
CA SER A 920 -4.34 11.32 -4.36
C SER A 920 -3.59 12.61 -3.99
N ARG A 921 -4.27 13.58 -3.37
CA ARG A 921 -3.70 14.83 -2.86
C ARG A 921 -3.72 14.90 -1.31
N PRO A 922 -2.90 15.74 -0.68
CA PRO A 922 -2.99 16.00 0.76
C PRO A 922 -4.33 16.68 1.13
N TRP A 923 -4.77 16.52 2.38
CA TRP A 923 -6.07 17.00 2.86
C TRP A 923 -6.26 18.53 2.71
N ASN A 924 -5.20 19.32 2.87
CA ASN A 924 -5.28 20.77 2.74
C ASN A 924 -5.54 21.21 1.28
N VAL A 925 -5.11 20.41 0.29
CA VAL A 925 -5.47 20.65 -1.12
C VAL A 925 -6.95 20.35 -1.35
N ALA A 926 -7.47 19.27 -0.75
CA ALA A 926 -8.90 18.97 -0.82
C ALA A 926 -9.74 20.09 -0.18
N LEU A 927 -9.36 20.58 1.00
CA LEU A 927 -10.04 21.71 1.65
C LEU A 927 -9.95 23.01 0.85
N LYS A 928 -8.82 23.24 0.16
CA LYS A 928 -8.62 24.40 -0.73
C LYS A 928 -9.61 24.41 -1.89
N VAL A 929 -9.94 23.25 -2.47
CA VAL A 929 -10.92 23.16 -3.55
C VAL A 929 -12.30 23.66 -3.09
N LEU A 930 -12.68 23.39 -1.85
CA LEU A 930 -13.95 23.89 -1.30
C LEU A 930 -13.90 25.38 -0.95
N THR A 931 -12.90 25.75 -0.14
CA THR A 931 -12.81 27.07 0.51
C THR A 931 -12.24 28.17 -0.38
N HIS A 932 -11.45 27.79 -1.40
CA HIS A 932 -10.59 28.67 -2.19
C HIS A 932 -9.55 29.46 -1.38
N GLU A 933 -9.29 29.06 -0.13
CA GLU A 933 -8.26 29.66 0.71
C GLU A 933 -6.86 29.30 0.22
N GLN A 934 -5.88 30.20 0.38
CA GLN A 934 -4.53 29.91 -0.08
C GLN A 934 -3.83 28.82 0.74
N ASN A 935 -3.99 28.87 2.06
CA ASN A 935 -3.39 27.97 3.05
C ASN A 935 -4.45 27.50 4.05
N PRO A 936 -5.37 26.60 3.66
CA PRO A 936 -6.45 26.19 4.53
C PRO A 936 -5.93 25.38 5.71
N THR A 937 -6.45 25.68 6.90
CA THR A 937 -6.22 24.97 8.15
C THR A 937 -7.54 24.42 8.68
N ILE A 938 -7.49 23.39 9.53
CA ILE A 938 -8.68 22.95 10.27
C ILE A 938 -9.03 24.05 11.28
N ASP A 939 -10.28 24.50 11.26
CA ASP A 939 -10.74 25.66 12.04
C ASP A 939 -12.06 25.37 12.75
N ALA A 940 -12.12 25.68 14.05
CA ALA A 940 -13.30 25.52 14.89
C ALA A 940 -14.21 26.76 14.91
N ARG A 941 -13.79 27.91 14.36
CA ARG A 941 -14.62 29.13 14.30
C ARG A 941 -15.96 28.92 13.54
N PRO A 942 -16.01 28.20 12.40
CA PRO A 942 -17.28 27.88 11.74
C PRO A 942 -18.30 27.19 12.66
N LEU A 943 -17.83 26.27 13.51
CA LEU A 943 -18.67 25.59 14.50
C LEU A 943 -19.22 26.58 15.53
N MET A 944 -18.36 27.47 16.04
CA MET A 944 -18.77 28.51 16.99
C MET A 944 -19.75 29.51 16.37
N ASP A 945 -19.58 29.84 15.09
CA ASP A 945 -20.46 30.73 14.35
C ASP A 945 -21.84 30.10 14.11
N TYR A 946 -21.88 28.80 13.79
CA TYR A 946 -23.14 28.04 13.67
C TYR A 946 -23.96 28.07 14.96
N TYR A 947 -23.31 27.84 16.11
CA TYR A 947 -23.98 27.78 17.41
C TYR A 947 -24.04 29.12 18.15
N ARG A 948 -23.62 30.24 17.53
CA ARG A 948 -23.59 31.55 18.19
C ARG A 948 -24.93 31.96 18.82
N PRO A 949 -26.09 31.82 18.14
CA PRO A 949 -27.37 32.19 18.75
C PRO A 949 -27.70 31.35 19.99
N LEU A 950 -27.36 30.05 19.96
CA LEU A 950 -27.54 29.17 21.11
C LEU A 950 -26.59 29.52 22.25
N HIS A 951 -25.33 29.85 21.94
CA HIS A 951 -24.34 30.22 22.95
C HIS A 951 -24.79 31.47 23.73
N GLU A 952 -25.25 32.50 23.02
CA GLU A 952 -25.80 33.73 23.62
C GLU A 952 -27.04 33.44 24.46
N TRP A 953 -27.92 32.56 23.98
CA TRP A 953 -29.10 32.13 24.73
C TRP A 953 -28.71 31.39 26.01
N LEU A 954 -27.77 30.42 25.94
CA LEU A 954 -27.30 29.68 27.11
C LEU A 954 -26.65 30.61 28.15
N LEU A 955 -25.86 31.59 27.72
CA LEU A 955 -25.28 32.60 28.61
C LEU A 955 -26.35 33.39 29.37
N SER A 956 -27.41 33.82 28.68
CA SER A 956 -28.51 34.54 29.30
C SER A 956 -29.32 33.63 30.23
N GLU A 957 -29.62 32.42 29.78
CA GLU A 957 -30.49 31.47 30.48
C GLU A 957 -29.81 30.92 31.74
N ASN A 958 -28.52 30.54 31.68
CA ASN A 958 -27.76 30.11 32.84
C ASN A 958 -27.66 31.20 33.91
N ARG A 959 -27.47 32.47 33.50
CA ARG A 959 -27.51 33.61 34.45
C ARG A 959 -28.89 33.81 35.06
N ARG A 960 -29.96 33.75 34.25
CA ARG A 960 -31.34 33.89 34.71
C ARG A 960 -31.72 32.83 35.74
N LEU A 961 -31.21 31.62 35.58
CA LEU A 961 -31.48 30.47 36.44
C LEU A 961 -30.49 30.32 37.60
N ASN A 962 -29.46 31.18 37.65
CA ASN A 962 -28.38 31.13 38.62
C ASN A 962 -27.66 29.75 38.65
N TYR A 963 -27.37 29.20 37.47
CA TYR A 963 -26.60 27.97 37.34
C TYR A 963 -25.10 28.24 37.37
N THR A 964 -24.35 27.41 38.08
CA THR A 964 -22.88 27.47 38.20
C THR A 964 -22.22 27.11 36.87
N VAL A 965 -21.37 28.01 36.37
CA VAL A 965 -20.71 27.94 35.05
C VAL A 965 -19.19 27.83 35.24
N ASP A 966 -18.73 26.84 36.00
CA ASP A 966 -17.32 26.51 36.04
C ASP A 966 -17.10 25.01 36.23
N ILE A 967 -16.74 24.33 35.13
CA ILE A 967 -16.40 22.91 35.15
C ILE A 967 -15.09 22.64 35.91
N HIS A 968 -14.19 23.63 35.97
CA HIS A 968 -12.92 23.52 36.68
C HIS A 968 -13.10 23.68 38.18
N GLU A 969 -14.03 24.49 38.66
CA GLU A 969 -14.42 24.48 40.07
C GLU A 969 -14.93 23.09 40.46
N ASP A 970 -15.84 22.51 39.66
CA ASP A 970 -16.39 21.16 39.88
C ASP A 970 -15.31 20.08 39.92
N ILE A 971 -14.30 20.20 39.06
CA ILE A 971 -13.17 19.28 39.00
C ILE A 971 -12.19 19.57 40.16
N SER A 972 -11.95 20.84 40.52
CA SER A 972 -10.96 21.23 41.53
C SER A 972 -11.33 20.78 42.94
N VAL A 973 -12.61 20.50 43.20
CA VAL A 973 -13.06 19.82 44.42
C VAL A 973 -12.44 18.42 44.55
N PHE A 974 -11.97 17.81 43.46
CA PHE A 974 -11.43 16.45 43.41
C PHE A 974 -10.07 16.41 42.69
N ASN A 975 -8.96 16.10 43.37
CA ASN A 975 -7.64 16.09 42.71
C ASN A 975 -7.51 14.93 41.70
N ASN A 976 -8.28 13.85 41.89
CA ASN A 976 -8.36 12.70 40.98
C ASN A 976 -9.69 11.93 41.20
N ILE A 977 -9.95 10.88 40.39
CA ILE A 977 -11.15 10.03 40.55
C ILE A 977 -11.19 9.26 41.88
N GLU A 978 -10.06 9.14 42.58
CA GLU A 978 -9.94 8.41 43.86
C GLU A 978 -10.45 9.26 45.02
N ASP A 979 -10.27 10.59 44.96
CA ASP A 979 -10.85 11.57 45.88
C ASP A 979 -12.39 11.62 45.81
N LEU A 980 -12.96 11.24 44.65
CA LEU A 980 -14.41 11.07 44.48
C LEU A 980 -14.94 9.82 45.19
N ALA A 981 -14.22 8.71 45.15
CA ALA A 981 -14.66 7.44 45.76
C ALA A 981 -14.78 7.50 47.30
N ALA A 982 -14.11 8.46 47.94
CA ALA A 982 -14.22 8.71 49.38
C ALA A 982 -15.46 9.53 49.77
N ASN A 983 -16.11 10.19 48.81
CA ASN A 983 -17.23 11.13 49.02
C ASN A 983 -18.57 10.66 48.43
N PHE A 984 -18.59 9.47 47.80
CA PHE A 984 -19.80 8.81 47.29
C PHE A 984 -20.41 7.86 48.32
#